data_AF-A0A918UKG7-F1
#
_entry.id   AF-A0A918UKG7-F1
#
_cell.length_a   1.000
_cell.length_b   1.000
_cell.length_c   1.000
_cell.angle_alpha   90.00
_cell.angle_beta   90.00
_cell.angle_gamma   90.00
#
_symmetry.space_group_name_H-M   'P 1'
#
loop_
_entity.id
_entity.type
_entity.pdbx_description
1 polymer ?
#
loop_
_entity_poly.entity_id
_entity_poly.type
_entity_poly.pdbx_seq_one_letter_code
_entity_poly.pdbx_strand_id
1 'polypeptide(L)'
;MINAVLKYWKIIVDVLLVMVLVGLVFWWNPWKIFGGGLKLEDTGNLLTEIHKIGELVTAEYYGEVVSSIEEARLRPIDEGWLMDQADSLYMALDLSIDNLRDFQELPEEVRVQEYQLQSKIPNWRSIIKYKVRKNNISRKLDYLGSMPLMESHPMFTELLILLYNKTFRENNTGLKNGEKEALFLEFYEKDVPQWTVQDGQSLVKQLSNRERETWTKSEAKKKLTMIGRGWVKAGFDFSDLDEESIIWNKERSVIHIMGAYPKILNTDINPWFIPEKGIPGFQILEEKGKVEFKDAQLVKSYCLDKLTLQAHRAALLQNAQAQGELALKNLFSILTNTEIKQVFFHHNPFFDYVKEAQKDEHITYNEAFLLDSLMVMEATLIDSLNRTVKNQSINQSLAKEKALILREILTELRRYPYDMDGESFTMLSLTGSQILKDSLLSEEETLLLSSIRENFSKPGSSKAKAMKRLNSSYAYWYMDSMVFAKEYNDFIRKLSHKKPNIEALNIKYCMLEEDFNMAEIFNLEKVVGYNLLEGEDVVELLIQNATAEAEFWKDLLFPFYSSSPPSENVLVITKEVDPESNNPKANVYWHIHNAQMDTVYHLTSKINEILDPQFLTVLSQEASLLIDQGQWLSTSLSNNPLNPTDTLTSGQGEELVDYMVSVHHEEIAFADRNIFEKASDWLASRSKDKGSQQVVLGPKGVSLKAEGN
;
A
#
# COMPACT_ATOMS: atom_id res chain seq x y z
N MET A 1 -22.97 -41.11 84.12
CA MET A 1 -23.01 -40.34 82.85
C MET A 1 -24.28 -39.52 82.68
N ILE A 2 -25.48 -40.04 82.97
CA ILE A 2 -26.75 -39.29 82.83
C ILE A 2 -26.79 -37.99 83.67
N ASN A 3 -26.24 -37.99 84.90
CA ASN A 3 -26.16 -36.77 85.73
C ASN A 3 -25.18 -35.71 85.19
N ALA A 4 -24.17 -36.09 84.39
CA ALA A 4 -23.28 -35.11 83.75
C ALA A 4 -23.97 -34.44 82.55
N VAL A 5 -24.73 -35.20 81.76
CA VAL A 5 -25.53 -34.67 80.66
C VAL A 5 -26.62 -33.73 81.18
N LEU A 6 -27.28 -34.07 82.30
CA LEU A 6 -28.25 -33.17 82.97
C LEU A 6 -27.62 -31.94 83.61
N LYS A 7 -26.36 -31.98 84.03
CA LYS A 7 -25.68 -30.82 84.62
C LYS A 7 -25.21 -29.82 83.56
N TYR A 8 -24.88 -30.30 82.36
CA TYR A 8 -24.35 -29.47 81.27
C TYR A 8 -25.32 -29.32 80.09
N TRP A 9 -26.58 -29.74 80.22
CA TRP A 9 -27.57 -29.68 79.13
C TRP A 9 -27.73 -28.27 78.56
N LYS A 10 -27.63 -27.25 79.42
CA LYS A 10 -27.71 -25.84 79.02
C LYS A 10 -26.56 -25.44 78.08
N ILE A 11 -25.33 -25.88 78.38
CA ILE A 11 -24.16 -25.66 77.51
C ILE A 11 -24.32 -26.41 76.19
N ILE A 12 -24.84 -27.65 76.21
CA ILE A 12 -25.07 -28.44 75.00
C ILE A 12 -26.08 -27.73 74.11
N VAL A 13 -27.18 -27.22 74.67
CA VAL A 13 -28.19 -26.47 73.93
C VAL A 13 -27.62 -25.17 73.38
N ASP A 14 -26.84 -24.42 74.18
CA ASP A 14 -26.21 -23.17 73.71
C ASP A 14 -25.24 -23.43 72.54
N VAL A 15 -24.43 -24.49 72.61
CA VAL A 15 -23.52 -24.89 71.52
C VAL A 15 -24.31 -25.29 70.27
N LEU A 16 -25.41 -26.02 70.42
CA LEU A 16 -26.27 -26.45 69.31
C LEU A 16 -26.97 -25.24 68.67
N LEU A 17 -27.40 -24.27 69.47
CA LEU A 17 -28.03 -23.03 69.01
C LEU A 17 -27.03 -22.14 68.26
N VAL A 18 -25.79 -22.03 68.76
CA VAL A 18 -24.70 -21.35 68.04
C VAL A 18 -24.38 -22.06 66.73
N MET A 19 -24.33 -23.39 66.69
CA MET A 19 -24.15 -24.14 65.43
C MET A 19 -25.28 -23.90 64.43
N VAL A 20 -26.54 -23.87 64.89
CA VAL A 20 -27.70 -23.55 64.04
C VAL A 20 -27.64 -22.11 63.54
N LEU A 21 -27.24 -21.16 64.39
CA LEU A 21 -27.08 -19.75 64.01
C LEU A 21 -25.98 -19.58 62.96
N VAL A 22 -24.81 -20.22 63.18
CA VAL A 22 -23.71 -20.21 62.20
C VAL A 22 -24.17 -20.84 60.89
N GLY A 23 -24.87 -21.97 60.94
CA GLY A 23 -25.46 -22.61 59.75
C GLY A 23 -26.47 -21.72 59.01
N LEU A 24 -27.34 -21.01 59.74
CA LEU A 24 -28.30 -20.06 59.16
C LEU A 24 -27.61 -18.83 58.56
N VAL A 25 -26.55 -18.31 59.19
CA VAL A 25 -25.75 -17.20 58.64
C VAL A 25 -25.02 -17.64 57.37
N PHE A 26 -24.48 -18.87 57.34
CA PHE A 26 -23.89 -19.45 56.13
C PHE A 26 -24.91 -19.70 55.02
N TRP A 27 -26.12 -20.16 55.35
CA TRP A 27 -27.19 -20.39 54.38
C TRP A 27 -27.72 -19.05 53.84
N TRP A 28 -28.04 -18.10 54.71
CA TRP A 28 -28.69 -16.84 54.33
C TRP A 28 -27.73 -15.84 53.65
N ASN A 29 -26.44 -15.86 54.00
CA ASN A 29 -25.35 -15.05 53.40
C ASN A 29 -25.73 -13.60 53.02
N PRO A 30 -26.30 -12.80 53.95
CA PRO A 30 -26.89 -11.48 53.63
C PRO A 30 -25.89 -10.41 53.16
N TRP A 31 -24.58 -10.67 53.27
CA TRP A 31 -23.52 -9.72 52.91
C TRP A 31 -22.52 -10.25 51.88
N LYS A 32 -22.72 -11.45 51.31
CA LYS A 32 -21.76 -12.09 50.36
C LYS A 32 -20.31 -12.23 50.88
N ILE A 33 -20.08 -12.15 52.19
CA ILE A 33 -18.73 -12.16 52.81
C ILE A 33 -18.07 -13.54 52.72
N PHE A 34 -18.85 -14.62 52.63
CA PHE A 34 -18.35 -15.98 52.51
C PHE A 34 -18.79 -16.56 51.15
N GLY A 35 -17.87 -16.65 50.20
CA GLY A 35 -18.06 -17.41 48.95
C GLY A 35 -18.61 -16.65 47.74
N GLY A 36 -18.54 -15.32 47.72
CA GLY A 36 -18.89 -14.47 46.58
C GLY A 36 -17.70 -14.04 45.70
N GLY A 37 -16.56 -14.75 45.74
CA GLY A 37 -15.60 -14.63 44.64
C GLY A 37 -16.34 -15.02 43.36
N LEU A 38 -16.13 -14.28 42.26
CA LEU A 38 -16.70 -14.62 40.95
C LEU A 38 -16.57 -16.13 40.77
N LYS A 39 -17.69 -16.85 40.88
CA LYS A 39 -17.77 -18.16 40.26
C LYS A 39 -17.70 -17.82 38.79
N LEU A 40 -16.52 -17.99 38.22
CA LEU A 40 -16.41 -18.32 36.81
C LEU A 40 -17.43 -19.45 36.64
N GLU A 41 -18.56 -19.15 35.99
CA GLU A 41 -19.28 -20.18 35.29
C GLU A 41 -18.23 -20.95 34.48
N ASP A 42 -18.36 -22.28 34.39
CA ASP A 42 -17.68 -23.08 33.36
C ASP A 42 -18.16 -22.55 32.00
N THR A 43 -17.67 -21.37 31.66
CA THR A 43 -17.66 -20.82 30.34
C THR A 43 -16.51 -21.56 29.70
N GLY A 44 -16.81 -22.30 28.64
CA GLY A 44 -15.84 -23.06 27.84
C GLY A 44 -14.79 -22.19 27.14
N ASN A 45 -14.42 -21.06 27.73
CA ASN A 45 -13.38 -20.15 27.29
C ASN A 45 -12.15 -20.48 28.15
N LEU A 46 -11.60 -21.66 27.90
CA LEU A 46 -10.27 -22.00 28.38
C LEU A 46 -9.29 -21.08 27.68
N LEU A 47 -8.62 -20.23 28.46
CA LEU A 47 -7.32 -19.68 28.08
C LEU A 47 -6.40 -20.91 28.01
N THR A 48 -6.16 -21.45 26.80
CA THR A 48 -5.60 -22.80 26.67
C THR A 48 -4.13 -22.86 27.07
N GLU A 49 -3.34 -21.82 26.79
CA GLU A 49 -1.92 -21.74 27.18
C GLU A 49 -1.35 -20.32 26.95
N ILE A 50 -0.34 -19.92 27.74
CA ILE A 50 0.56 -18.79 27.43
C ILE A 50 1.92 -19.41 27.08
N HIS A 51 2.25 -19.48 25.79
CA HIS A 51 3.40 -20.26 25.31
C HIS A 51 4.73 -19.48 25.42
N LYS A 52 4.69 -18.15 25.25
CA LYS A 52 5.79 -17.18 25.41
C LYS A 52 5.23 -15.86 25.93
N ILE A 53 6.07 -15.03 26.58
CA ILE A 53 5.70 -13.66 26.92
C ILE A 53 5.33 -12.95 25.61
N GLY A 54 4.06 -12.58 25.45
CA GLY A 54 3.55 -11.91 24.25
C GLY A 54 2.53 -12.70 23.42
N GLU A 55 2.40 -14.02 23.57
CA GLU A 55 1.42 -14.79 22.78
C GLU A 55 0.17 -15.17 23.61
N LEU A 56 -1.01 -15.03 23.02
CA LEU A 56 -2.30 -15.47 23.58
C LEU A 56 -2.94 -16.48 22.64
N VAL A 57 -2.90 -17.77 22.99
CA VAL A 57 -3.64 -18.82 22.28
C VAL A 57 -5.10 -18.77 22.70
N THR A 58 -6.01 -18.63 21.72
CA THR A 58 -7.45 -18.45 21.97
C THR A 58 -8.32 -19.48 21.29
N ALA A 59 -7.79 -20.18 20.28
CA ALA A 59 -8.50 -21.29 19.65
C ALA A 59 -7.53 -22.40 19.23
N GLU A 60 -8.02 -23.64 19.32
CA GLU A 60 -7.29 -24.83 18.91
C GLU A 60 -8.16 -25.69 18.01
N TYR A 61 -7.60 -26.17 16.92
CA TYR A 61 -8.23 -27.14 16.03
C TYR A 61 -7.49 -28.47 16.16
N TYR A 62 -8.22 -29.55 16.43
CA TYR A 62 -7.70 -30.91 16.46
C TYR A 62 -8.22 -31.66 15.23
N GLY A 63 -7.33 -32.28 14.46
CA GLY A 63 -7.71 -32.94 13.22
C GLY A 63 -6.86 -34.15 12.88
N GLU A 64 -7.40 -34.97 11.97
CA GLU A 64 -6.74 -36.11 11.38
C GLU A 64 -6.74 -35.96 9.86
N VAL A 65 -5.56 -36.06 9.26
CA VAL A 65 -5.36 -35.96 7.81
C VAL A 65 -4.67 -37.22 7.30
N VAL A 66 -5.06 -37.66 6.11
CA VAL A 66 -4.41 -38.75 5.40
C VAL A 66 -3.78 -38.18 4.14
N SER A 67 -2.51 -38.51 3.92
CA SER A 67 -1.77 -38.06 2.74
C SER A 67 -0.87 -39.15 2.19
N SER A 68 -0.68 -39.14 0.88
CA SER A 68 0.29 -40.00 0.21
C SER A 68 1.48 -39.22 -0.33
N ILE A 69 2.59 -39.91 -0.60
CA ILE A 69 3.78 -39.33 -1.25
C ILE A 69 3.49 -38.86 -2.67
N GLU A 70 2.58 -39.54 -3.38
CA GLU A 70 2.12 -39.10 -4.69
C GLU A 70 1.45 -37.73 -4.56
N GLU A 71 0.58 -37.59 -3.56
CA GLU A 71 -0.10 -36.33 -3.29
C GLU A 71 0.87 -35.24 -2.82
N ALA A 72 1.78 -35.54 -1.89
CA ALA A 72 2.73 -34.59 -1.36
C ALA A 72 3.71 -34.04 -2.41
N ARG A 73 3.99 -34.81 -3.47
CA ARG A 73 4.80 -34.36 -4.62
C ARG A 73 4.02 -33.47 -5.58
N LEU A 74 2.75 -33.77 -5.80
CA LEU A 74 1.86 -32.97 -6.66
C LEU A 74 1.43 -31.66 -5.99
N ARG A 75 1.53 -31.59 -4.65
CA ARG A 75 1.04 -30.46 -3.85
C ARG A 75 -0.35 -29.94 -4.25
N PRO A 76 -1.38 -30.81 -4.40
CA PRO A 76 -2.72 -30.39 -4.80
C PRO A 76 -3.48 -29.64 -3.69
N ILE A 77 -2.79 -29.07 -2.69
CA ILE A 77 -3.42 -28.47 -1.49
C ILE A 77 -4.45 -27.42 -1.86
N ASP A 78 -4.35 -26.82 -3.04
CA ASP A 78 -5.35 -25.89 -3.51
C ASP A 78 -5.90 -26.24 -4.89
N GLU A 79 -6.48 -27.44 -5.03
CA GLU A 79 -7.40 -27.76 -6.13
C GLU A 79 -8.48 -26.67 -6.29
N GLY A 80 -8.87 -26.00 -5.19
CA GLY A 80 -9.78 -24.85 -5.19
C GLY A 80 -9.19 -23.66 -5.91
N TRP A 81 -8.02 -23.17 -5.49
CA TRP A 81 -7.31 -22.09 -6.18
C TRP A 81 -6.99 -22.44 -7.64
N LEU A 82 -6.59 -23.68 -7.95
CA LEU A 82 -6.38 -24.11 -9.33
C LEU A 82 -7.69 -24.08 -10.14
N MET A 83 -8.83 -24.44 -9.53
CA MET A 83 -10.14 -24.26 -10.17
C MET A 83 -10.45 -22.77 -10.36
N ASP A 84 -10.23 -21.93 -9.35
CA ASP A 84 -10.47 -20.49 -9.45
C ASP A 84 -9.60 -19.83 -10.53
N GLN A 85 -8.34 -20.26 -10.66
CA GLN A 85 -7.44 -19.83 -11.75
C GLN A 85 -7.93 -20.34 -13.11
N ALA A 86 -8.39 -21.60 -13.19
CA ALA A 86 -8.96 -22.15 -14.42
C ALA A 86 -10.23 -21.40 -14.85
N ASP A 87 -11.12 -21.12 -13.90
CA ASP A 87 -12.36 -20.36 -14.09
C ASP A 87 -12.03 -18.95 -14.58
N SER A 88 -11.09 -18.27 -13.91
CA SER A 88 -10.63 -16.94 -14.28
C SER A 88 -10.02 -16.90 -15.69
N LEU A 89 -9.20 -17.90 -16.02
CA LEU A 89 -8.56 -18.02 -17.33
C LEU A 89 -9.58 -18.35 -18.43
N TYR A 90 -10.57 -19.20 -18.14
CA TYR A 90 -11.69 -19.45 -19.05
C TYR A 90 -12.49 -18.18 -19.31
N MET A 91 -12.86 -17.44 -18.25
CA MET A 91 -13.61 -16.18 -18.38
C MET A 91 -12.83 -15.15 -19.20
N ALA A 92 -11.52 -15.04 -18.96
CA ALA A 92 -10.66 -14.16 -19.75
C ALA A 92 -10.63 -14.54 -21.23
N LEU A 93 -10.58 -15.84 -21.55
CA LEU A 93 -10.62 -16.34 -22.92
C LEU A 93 -11.97 -16.03 -23.59
N ASP A 94 -13.08 -16.32 -22.90
CA ASP A 94 -14.44 -16.05 -23.36
C ASP A 94 -14.64 -14.56 -23.69
N LEU A 95 -14.29 -13.69 -22.73
CA LEU A 95 -14.32 -12.24 -22.90
C LEU A 95 -13.44 -11.77 -24.06
N SER A 96 -12.29 -12.40 -24.29
CA SER A 96 -11.40 -12.04 -25.40
C SER A 96 -12.00 -12.38 -26.76
N ILE A 97 -12.74 -13.49 -26.85
CA ILE A 97 -13.47 -13.89 -28.07
C ILE A 97 -14.64 -12.93 -28.32
N ASP A 98 -15.36 -12.53 -27.27
CA ASP A 98 -16.44 -11.54 -27.37
C ASP A 98 -15.92 -10.16 -27.78
N ASN A 99 -14.85 -9.68 -27.16
CA ASN A 99 -14.19 -8.43 -27.58
C ASN A 99 -13.78 -8.46 -29.06
N LEU A 100 -13.32 -9.61 -29.56
CA LEU A 100 -13.00 -9.77 -30.97
C LEU A 100 -14.24 -9.70 -31.86
N ARG A 101 -15.39 -10.23 -31.42
CA ARG A 101 -16.66 -10.13 -32.15
C ARG A 101 -17.12 -8.69 -32.21
N ASP A 102 -17.18 -8.01 -31.08
CA ASP A 102 -17.55 -6.60 -30.97
C ASP A 102 -16.66 -5.73 -31.86
N PHE A 103 -15.35 -5.94 -31.81
CA PHE A 103 -14.40 -5.24 -32.67
C PHE A 103 -14.70 -5.49 -34.16
N GLN A 104 -15.09 -6.70 -34.56
CA GLN A 104 -15.39 -7.03 -35.96
C GLN A 104 -16.75 -6.53 -36.43
N GLU A 105 -17.69 -6.26 -35.52
CA GLU A 105 -18.97 -5.62 -35.81
C GLU A 105 -18.81 -4.13 -36.14
N LEU A 106 -17.75 -3.49 -35.65
CA LEU A 106 -17.45 -2.10 -36.01
C LEU A 106 -17.22 -1.93 -37.52
N PRO A 107 -17.71 -0.81 -38.12
CA PRO A 107 -17.41 -0.46 -39.50
C PRO A 107 -15.90 -0.44 -39.77
N GLU A 108 -15.49 -0.84 -40.98
CA GLU A 108 -14.07 -0.90 -41.34
C GLU A 108 -13.39 0.46 -41.16
N GLU A 109 -14.09 1.55 -41.50
CA GLU A 109 -13.57 2.91 -41.39
C GLU A 109 -13.21 3.28 -39.95
N VAL A 110 -14.05 2.90 -38.99
CA VAL A 110 -13.85 3.17 -37.56
C VAL A 110 -12.65 2.39 -37.04
N ARG A 111 -12.55 1.09 -37.37
CA ARG A 111 -11.40 0.26 -36.98
C ARG A 111 -10.08 0.78 -37.54
N VAL A 112 -10.09 1.29 -38.78
CA VAL A 112 -8.88 1.87 -39.41
C VAL A 112 -8.47 3.16 -38.71
N GLN A 113 -9.44 4.01 -38.34
CA GLN A 113 -9.17 5.24 -37.59
C GLN A 113 -8.60 4.96 -36.21
N GLU A 114 -9.18 3.99 -35.48
CA GLU A 114 -8.69 3.57 -34.17
C GLU A 114 -7.27 3.02 -34.23
N TYR A 115 -6.96 2.21 -35.24
CA TYR A 115 -5.59 1.74 -35.50
C TYR A 115 -4.62 2.88 -35.83
N GLN A 116 -5.03 3.91 -36.57
CA GLN A 116 -4.16 5.04 -36.94
C GLN A 116 -3.69 5.85 -35.71
N LEU A 117 -4.39 5.74 -34.59
CA LEU A 117 -4.02 6.39 -33.32
C LEU A 117 -2.99 5.56 -32.52
N GLN A 118 -2.75 4.30 -32.90
CA GLN A 118 -1.85 3.40 -32.19
C GLN A 118 -0.52 3.18 -32.93
N SER A 119 0.44 2.56 -32.26
CA SER A 119 1.74 2.19 -32.84
C SER A 119 1.57 1.26 -34.05
N LYS A 120 2.33 1.51 -35.12
CA LYS A 120 2.19 0.77 -36.40
C LYS A 120 2.58 -0.69 -36.22
N ILE A 121 1.67 -1.61 -36.57
CA ILE A 121 1.88 -3.07 -36.48
C ILE A 121 2.12 -3.64 -37.89
N PRO A 122 3.12 -4.50 -38.10
CA PRO A 122 3.33 -5.17 -39.37
C PRO A 122 2.09 -6.00 -39.76
N ASN A 123 1.73 -5.98 -41.05
CA ASN A 123 0.56 -6.67 -41.59
C ASN A 123 -0.81 -6.21 -41.01
N TRP A 124 -0.91 -4.97 -40.53
CA TRP A 124 -2.12 -4.41 -39.93
C TRP A 124 -3.40 -4.62 -40.77
N ARG A 125 -3.33 -4.57 -42.11
CA ARG A 125 -4.51 -4.80 -42.96
C ARG A 125 -5.17 -6.16 -42.68
N SER A 126 -4.36 -7.18 -42.39
CA SER A 126 -4.86 -8.53 -42.06
C SER A 126 -5.48 -8.64 -40.67
N ILE A 127 -5.11 -7.74 -39.76
CA ILE A 127 -5.55 -7.66 -38.36
C ILE A 127 -6.77 -6.75 -38.23
N ILE A 128 -6.75 -5.59 -38.89
CA ILE A 128 -7.76 -4.54 -38.75
C ILE A 128 -8.88 -4.70 -39.77
N LYS A 129 -8.56 -4.79 -41.08
CA LYS A 129 -9.55 -4.73 -42.16
C LYS A 129 -10.22 -6.07 -42.43
N TYR A 130 -9.41 -7.11 -42.64
CA TYR A 130 -9.93 -8.40 -43.09
C TYR A 130 -10.78 -9.09 -42.03
N LYS A 131 -11.81 -9.83 -42.48
CA LYS A 131 -12.63 -10.70 -41.62
C LYS A 131 -11.77 -11.72 -40.86
N VAL A 132 -12.28 -12.21 -39.75
CA VAL A 132 -11.66 -13.28 -38.97
C VAL A 132 -11.57 -14.55 -39.80
N ARG A 133 -10.39 -15.17 -39.80
CA ARG A 133 -10.04 -16.41 -40.48
C ARG A 133 -9.04 -17.18 -39.63
N LYS A 134 -8.90 -18.47 -39.91
CA LYS A 134 -7.93 -19.35 -39.23
C LYS A 134 -6.51 -18.77 -39.18
N ASN A 135 -6.03 -18.13 -40.25
CA ASN A 135 -4.65 -17.65 -40.31
C ASN A 135 -4.42 -16.25 -39.71
N ASN A 136 -5.45 -15.55 -39.24
CA ASN A 136 -5.31 -14.22 -38.63
C ASN A 136 -5.97 -14.07 -37.25
N ILE A 137 -6.74 -15.05 -36.77
CA ILE A 137 -7.47 -14.94 -35.51
C ILE A 137 -6.56 -14.74 -34.30
N SER A 138 -5.49 -15.53 -34.15
CA SER A 138 -4.55 -15.35 -33.03
C SER A 138 -3.93 -13.96 -33.04
N ARG A 139 -3.49 -13.49 -34.21
CA ARG A 139 -2.91 -12.14 -34.36
C ARG A 139 -3.91 -11.01 -34.03
N LYS A 140 -5.20 -11.24 -34.26
CA LYS A 140 -6.26 -10.30 -33.87
C LYS A 140 -6.52 -10.31 -32.37
N LEU A 141 -6.51 -11.49 -31.74
CA LEU A 141 -6.63 -11.61 -30.29
C LEU A 141 -5.40 -11.03 -29.56
N ASP A 142 -4.19 -11.21 -30.12
CA ASP A 142 -2.96 -10.59 -29.64
C ASP A 142 -3.03 -9.06 -29.73
N TYR A 143 -3.55 -8.53 -30.84
CA TYR A 143 -3.72 -7.09 -31.06
C TYR A 143 -4.64 -6.44 -30.02
N LEU A 144 -5.70 -7.14 -29.60
CA LEU A 144 -6.61 -6.66 -28.56
C LEU A 144 -6.02 -6.78 -27.13
N GLY A 145 -4.74 -7.17 -27.01
CA GLY A 145 -3.97 -7.13 -25.77
C GLY A 145 -4.28 -8.26 -24.78
N SER A 146 -5.23 -9.14 -25.09
CA SER A 146 -5.71 -10.13 -24.12
C SER A 146 -4.85 -11.41 -24.09
N MET A 147 -4.27 -11.79 -25.22
CA MET A 147 -3.56 -13.07 -25.36
C MET A 147 -2.20 -13.17 -24.69
N PRO A 148 -1.30 -12.16 -24.76
CA PRO A 148 0.04 -12.31 -24.15
C PRO A 148 -0.01 -12.59 -22.65
N LEU A 149 -0.96 -11.97 -21.94
CA LEU A 149 -1.19 -12.20 -20.52
C LEU A 149 -1.70 -13.64 -20.28
N MET A 150 -2.71 -14.08 -21.03
CA MET A 150 -3.26 -15.43 -20.89
C MET A 150 -2.24 -16.52 -21.25
N GLU A 151 -1.45 -16.33 -22.31
CA GLU A 151 -0.43 -17.29 -22.75
C GLU A 151 0.71 -17.47 -21.74
N SER A 152 0.98 -16.43 -20.95
CA SER A 152 1.93 -16.52 -19.84
C SER A 152 1.42 -17.38 -18.67
N HIS A 153 0.11 -17.63 -18.60
CA HIS A 153 -0.50 -18.40 -17.53
C HIS A 153 -0.13 -19.90 -17.66
N PRO A 154 0.40 -20.54 -16.59
CA PRO A 154 0.88 -21.93 -16.66
C PRO A 154 -0.15 -22.95 -17.12
N MET A 155 -1.45 -22.70 -16.89
CA MET A 155 -2.56 -23.61 -17.23
C MET A 155 -3.18 -23.36 -18.61
N PHE A 156 -2.72 -22.35 -19.35
CA PHE A 156 -3.38 -21.93 -20.59
C PHE A 156 -3.39 -23.02 -21.66
N THR A 157 -2.25 -23.72 -21.81
CA THR A 157 -2.14 -24.78 -22.82
C THR A 157 -3.09 -25.94 -22.52
N GLU A 158 -3.18 -26.34 -21.25
CA GLU A 158 -4.04 -27.42 -20.78
C GLU A 158 -5.51 -27.05 -20.91
N LEU A 159 -5.87 -25.80 -20.60
CA LEU A 159 -7.22 -25.29 -20.81
C LEU A 159 -7.61 -25.41 -22.29
N LEU A 160 -6.73 -24.99 -23.21
CA LEU A 160 -7.00 -25.10 -24.64
C LEU A 160 -7.11 -26.56 -25.12
N ILE A 161 -6.26 -27.46 -24.61
CA ILE A 161 -6.35 -28.89 -24.95
C ILE A 161 -7.70 -29.47 -24.49
N LEU A 162 -8.12 -29.16 -23.27
CA LEU A 162 -9.40 -29.63 -22.73
C LEU A 162 -10.55 -29.11 -23.57
N LEU A 163 -10.58 -27.80 -23.85
CA LEU A 163 -11.64 -27.20 -24.64
C LEU A 163 -11.64 -27.70 -26.10
N TYR A 164 -10.48 -27.93 -26.69
CA TYR A 164 -10.34 -28.55 -28.01
C TYR A 164 -10.97 -29.95 -28.04
N ASN A 165 -10.61 -30.79 -27.08
CA ASN A 165 -11.13 -32.15 -26.96
C ASN A 165 -12.65 -32.15 -26.74
N LYS A 166 -13.16 -31.20 -25.95
CA LYS A 166 -14.61 -31.00 -25.71
C LYS A 166 -15.35 -30.57 -26.99
N THR A 167 -14.75 -29.68 -27.77
CA THR A 167 -15.37 -29.09 -28.96
C THR A 167 -15.38 -30.06 -30.14
N PHE A 168 -14.25 -30.70 -30.42
CA PHE A 168 -14.09 -31.58 -31.58
C PHE A 168 -14.30 -33.07 -31.27
N ARG A 169 -14.50 -33.44 -30.00
CA ARG A 169 -14.63 -34.84 -29.52
C ARG A 169 -13.42 -35.70 -29.86
N GLU A 170 -12.24 -35.09 -29.85
CA GLU A 170 -10.95 -35.75 -30.03
C GLU A 170 -10.28 -35.98 -28.66
N ASN A 171 -9.37 -36.95 -28.57
CA ASN A 171 -8.54 -37.19 -27.39
C ASN A 171 -7.08 -36.84 -27.74
N ASN A 172 -6.81 -35.55 -27.90
CA ASN A 172 -5.44 -35.08 -28.13
C ASN A 172 -4.74 -34.79 -26.79
N THR A 173 -3.46 -35.16 -26.72
CA THR A 173 -2.58 -34.90 -25.57
C THR A 173 -1.77 -33.61 -25.73
N GLY A 174 -1.92 -32.90 -26.85
CA GLY A 174 -1.21 -31.68 -27.16
C GLY A 174 -1.92 -30.93 -28.28
N LEU A 175 -1.65 -29.64 -28.40
CA LEU A 175 -2.28 -28.76 -29.38
C LEU A 175 -1.21 -28.15 -30.29
N LYS A 176 -1.30 -28.43 -31.59
CA LYS A 176 -0.48 -27.75 -32.60
C LYS A 176 -1.04 -26.34 -32.82
N ASN A 177 -0.22 -25.40 -33.29
CA ASN A 177 -0.67 -24.03 -33.59
C ASN A 177 -1.92 -24.05 -34.52
N GLY A 178 -1.86 -24.83 -35.60
CA GLY A 178 -3.00 -25.02 -36.52
C GLY A 178 -4.30 -25.53 -35.90
N GLU A 179 -4.23 -26.21 -34.75
CA GLU A 179 -5.39 -26.70 -34.00
C GLU A 179 -5.90 -25.62 -33.03
N LYS A 180 -5.00 -24.87 -32.40
CA LYS A 180 -5.31 -23.68 -31.60
C LYS A 180 -6.08 -22.65 -32.40
N GLU A 181 -5.62 -22.31 -33.60
CA GLU A 181 -6.33 -21.34 -34.45
C GLU A 181 -7.67 -21.86 -34.96
N ALA A 182 -7.80 -23.18 -35.14
CA ALA A 182 -9.09 -23.79 -35.48
C ALA A 182 -10.07 -23.71 -34.31
N LEU A 183 -9.58 -23.93 -33.08
CA LEU A 183 -10.39 -23.81 -31.86
C LEU A 183 -10.93 -22.40 -31.67
N PHE A 184 -10.06 -21.39 -31.77
CA PHE A 184 -10.49 -19.99 -31.64
C PHE A 184 -11.48 -19.60 -32.73
N LEU A 185 -11.31 -20.10 -33.95
CA LEU A 185 -12.23 -19.79 -35.04
C LEU A 185 -13.60 -20.41 -34.77
N GLU A 186 -13.64 -21.64 -34.25
CA GLU A 186 -14.88 -22.31 -33.86
C GLU A 186 -15.58 -21.54 -32.72
N PHE A 187 -14.84 -21.05 -31.72
CA PHE A 187 -15.39 -20.22 -30.65
C PHE A 187 -15.94 -18.90 -31.17
N TYR A 188 -15.21 -18.24 -32.06
CA TYR A 188 -15.67 -17.02 -32.70
C TYR A 188 -17.01 -17.25 -33.44
N GLU A 189 -17.17 -18.38 -34.13
CA GLU A 189 -18.37 -18.69 -34.93
C GLU A 189 -19.56 -19.25 -34.12
N LYS A 190 -19.34 -20.00 -33.03
CA LYS A 190 -20.40 -20.78 -32.34
C LYS A 190 -20.48 -20.62 -30.83
N ASP A 191 -19.82 -19.60 -30.28
CA ASP A 191 -19.64 -19.33 -28.85
C ASP A 191 -18.70 -20.34 -28.17
N VAL A 192 -18.09 -19.90 -27.06
CA VAL A 192 -17.26 -20.77 -26.23
C VAL A 192 -18.17 -21.79 -25.51
N PRO A 193 -17.83 -23.10 -25.51
CA PRO A 193 -18.61 -24.09 -24.80
C PRO A 193 -18.70 -23.78 -23.31
N GLN A 194 -19.91 -23.80 -22.75
CA GLN A 194 -20.14 -23.52 -21.32
C GLN A 194 -19.17 -24.28 -20.41
N TRP A 195 -18.50 -23.52 -19.54
CA TRP A 195 -17.63 -24.04 -18.49
C TRP A 195 -18.42 -24.61 -17.32
N THR A 196 -18.03 -25.79 -16.86
CA THR A 196 -18.64 -26.48 -15.73
C THR A 196 -17.61 -26.83 -14.68
N VAL A 197 -18.06 -27.05 -13.43
CA VAL A 197 -17.19 -27.51 -12.34
C VAL A 197 -16.47 -28.82 -12.69
N GLN A 198 -17.11 -29.70 -13.48
CA GLN A 198 -16.47 -30.93 -13.95
C GLN A 198 -15.33 -30.68 -14.93
N ASP A 199 -15.38 -29.60 -15.71
CA ASP A 199 -14.29 -29.22 -16.62
C ASP A 199 -13.08 -28.74 -15.82
N GLY A 200 -13.27 -27.90 -14.79
CA GLY A 200 -12.21 -27.48 -13.88
C GLY A 200 -11.56 -28.67 -13.17
N GLN A 201 -12.35 -29.61 -12.65
CA GLN A 201 -11.84 -30.86 -12.08
C GLN A 201 -11.04 -31.71 -13.08
N SER A 202 -11.50 -31.77 -14.34
CA SER A 202 -10.82 -32.51 -15.39
C SER A 202 -9.49 -31.88 -15.77
N LEU A 203 -9.42 -30.54 -15.79
CA LEU A 203 -8.20 -29.79 -16.05
C LEU A 203 -7.14 -30.03 -14.96
N VAL A 204 -7.53 -29.87 -13.69
CA VAL A 204 -6.66 -30.12 -12.53
C VAL A 204 -6.12 -31.55 -12.54
N LYS A 205 -6.97 -32.52 -12.91
CA LYS A 205 -6.57 -33.92 -13.07
C LYS A 205 -5.57 -34.13 -14.22
N GLN A 206 -5.74 -33.45 -15.35
CA GLN A 206 -4.80 -33.52 -16.47
C GLN A 206 -3.43 -32.94 -16.10
N LEU A 207 -3.40 -31.76 -15.45
CA LEU A 207 -2.17 -31.16 -14.93
C LEU A 207 -1.45 -32.10 -13.96
N SER A 208 -2.19 -32.67 -13.01
CA SER A 208 -1.67 -33.65 -12.07
C SER A 208 -1.07 -34.88 -12.77
N ASN A 209 -1.69 -35.35 -13.85
CA ASN A 209 -1.17 -36.49 -14.61
C ASN A 209 0.12 -36.13 -15.37
N ARG A 210 0.20 -34.93 -15.96
CA ARG A 210 1.40 -34.46 -16.67
C ARG A 210 2.58 -34.34 -15.73
N GLU A 211 2.38 -33.80 -14.52
CA GLU A 211 3.42 -33.76 -13.50
C GLU A 211 3.90 -35.17 -13.13
N ARG A 212 2.99 -36.15 -13.02
CA ARG A 212 3.37 -37.56 -12.78
C ARG A 212 4.23 -38.14 -13.90
N GLU A 213 4.01 -37.74 -15.14
CA GLU A 213 4.80 -38.21 -16.29
C GLU A 213 6.25 -37.70 -16.25
N THR A 214 6.50 -36.56 -15.58
CA THR A 214 7.87 -36.05 -15.38
C THR A 214 8.67 -36.84 -14.35
N TRP A 215 8.02 -37.65 -13.52
CA TRP A 215 8.68 -38.40 -12.46
C TRP A 215 9.54 -39.53 -13.02
N THR A 216 10.67 -39.79 -12.37
CA THR A 216 11.49 -40.94 -12.73
C THR A 216 10.74 -42.25 -12.45
N LYS A 217 11.06 -43.31 -13.20
CA LYS A 217 10.50 -44.66 -12.96
C LYS A 217 10.70 -45.17 -11.53
N SER A 218 11.72 -44.65 -10.82
CA SER A 218 11.97 -44.97 -9.41
C SER A 218 10.96 -44.27 -8.50
N GLU A 219 10.76 -42.95 -8.71
CA GLU A 219 9.83 -42.14 -7.94
C GLU A 219 8.37 -42.56 -8.13
N ALA A 220 7.97 -42.85 -9.36
CA ALA A 220 6.62 -43.32 -9.68
C ALA A 220 6.27 -44.69 -9.05
N LYS A 221 7.27 -45.47 -8.63
CA LYS A 221 7.06 -46.76 -7.93
C LYS A 221 6.96 -46.61 -6.42
N LYS A 222 7.35 -45.47 -5.86
CA LYS A 222 7.30 -45.23 -4.41
C LYS A 222 5.84 -44.96 -4.02
N LYS A 223 5.30 -45.76 -3.11
CA LYS A 223 4.02 -45.52 -2.45
C LYS A 223 4.26 -45.43 -0.96
N LEU A 224 3.87 -44.32 -0.38
CA LEU A 224 3.89 -44.09 1.05
C LEU A 224 2.61 -43.35 1.37
N THR A 225 1.79 -43.89 2.27
CA THR A 225 0.57 -43.25 2.75
C THR A 225 0.65 -43.16 4.27
N MET A 226 0.44 -41.96 4.81
CA MET A 226 0.52 -41.68 6.24
C MET A 226 -0.75 -41.00 6.72
N ILE A 227 -1.13 -41.29 7.96
CA ILE A 227 -2.07 -40.49 8.75
C ILE A 227 -1.24 -39.55 9.62
N GLY A 228 -1.55 -38.25 9.57
CA GLY A 228 -1.11 -37.24 10.52
C GLY A 228 -2.27 -36.81 11.44
N ARG A 229 -2.09 -36.88 12.76
CA ARG A 229 -3.04 -36.42 13.78
C ARG A 229 -2.39 -35.35 14.63
N GLY A 230 -2.89 -34.14 14.53
CA GLY A 230 -2.24 -32.99 15.13
C GLY A 230 -3.22 -31.93 15.57
N TRP A 231 -2.66 -30.80 15.95
CA TRP A 231 -3.42 -29.62 16.30
C TRP A 231 -2.86 -28.38 15.61
N VAL A 232 -3.73 -27.40 15.42
CA VAL A 232 -3.41 -26.06 14.93
C VAL A 232 -3.87 -25.08 16.01
N LYS A 233 -2.94 -24.31 16.57
CA LYS A 233 -3.22 -23.27 17.56
C LYS A 233 -3.24 -21.91 16.88
N ALA A 234 -4.33 -21.18 17.09
CA ALA A 234 -4.48 -19.81 16.64
C ALA A 234 -4.71 -18.88 17.82
N GLY A 235 -4.31 -17.64 17.63
CA GLY A 235 -4.38 -16.64 18.67
C GLY A 235 -3.73 -15.35 18.24
N PHE A 236 -3.32 -14.56 19.22
CA PHE A 236 -2.73 -13.26 19.02
C PHE A 236 -1.27 -13.28 19.45
N ASP A 237 -0.44 -12.58 18.70
CA ASP A 237 0.92 -12.27 19.08
C ASP A 237 0.98 -10.77 19.34
N PHE A 238 1.33 -10.43 20.56
CA PHE A 238 1.41 -9.07 21.09
C PHE A 238 2.85 -8.58 21.20
N SER A 239 3.82 -9.28 20.60
CA SER A 239 5.24 -8.89 20.62
C SER A 239 5.47 -7.50 20.03
N ASP A 240 4.62 -7.07 19.09
CA ASP A 240 4.69 -5.78 18.40
C ASP A 240 3.66 -4.76 18.91
N LEU A 241 3.02 -5.00 20.08
CA LEU A 241 2.10 -4.03 20.68
C LEU A 241 2.84 -3.10 21.64
N ASP A 242 2.60 -1.81 21.48
CA ASP A 242 3.04 -0.74 22.38
C ASP A 242 1.85 -0.15 23.17
N GLU A 243 2.14 0.87 23.99
CA GLU A 243 1.12 1.55 24.78
C GLU A 243 0.10 2.30 23.91
N GLU A 244 0.52 2.75 22.72
CA GLU A 244 -0.31 3.50 21.77
C GLU A 244 -1.29 2.59 21.02
N SER A 245 -0.96 1.30 20.93
CA SER A 245 -1.79 0.28 20.28
C SER A 245 -3.08 -0.05 21.06
N ILE A 246 -3.22 0.38 22.32
CA ILE A 246 -4.39 0.06 23.17
C ILE A 246 -5.15 1.33 23.55
N ILE A 247 -6.32 1.52 22.96
CA ILE A 247 -7.16 2.70 23.20
C ILE A 247 -8.35 2.31 24.07
N TRP A 248 -8.41 2.88 25.27
CA TRP A 248 -9.52 2.65 26.21
C TRP A 248 -10.50 3.83 26.23
N ASN A 249 -11.69 3.61 25.67
CA ASN A 249 -12.81 4.53 25.81
C ASN A 249 -13.54 4.28 27.13
N LYS A 250 -13.16 5.03 28.18
CA LYS A 250 -13.72 4.91 29.53
C LYS A 250 -15.23 5.13 29.60
N GLU A 251 -15.77 6.09 28.84
CA GLU A 251 -17.20 6.44 28.88
C GLU A 251 -18.10 5.29 28.43
N ARG A 252 -17.61 4.47 27.49
CA ARG A 252 -18.35 3.33 26.94
C ARG A 252 -17.89 1.99 27.47
N SER A 253 -16.79 1.97 28.20
CA SER A 253 -16.12 0.76 28.66
C SER A 253 -15.77 -0.15 27.47
N VAL A 254 -15.21 0.43 26.40
CA VAL A 254 -14.79 -0.29 25.19
C VAL A 254 -13.28 -0.11 25.02
N ILE A 255 -12.60 -1.20 24.65
CA ILE A 255 -11.16 -1.19 24.36
C ILE A 255 -10.98 -1.52 22.88
N HIS A 256 -10.12 -0.75 22.22
CA HIS A 256 -9.68 -1.00 20.86
C HIS A 256 -8.21 -1.39 20.88
N ILE A 257 -7.87 -2.50 20.23
CA ILE A 257 -6.51 -2.99 20.09
C ILE A 257 -6.14 -2.88 18.61
N MET A 258 -5.18 -2.02 18.31
CA MET A 258 -4.68 -1.75 16.97
C MET A 258 -3.50 -2.68 16.67
N GLY A 259 -3.43 -3.20 15.43
CA GLY A 259 -2.25 -3.95 14.98
C GLY A 259 -2.09 -5.36 15.56
N ALA A 260 -3.12 -5.89 16.23
CA ALA A 260 -3.20 -7.30 16.61
C ALA A 260 -4.32 -7.99 15.85
N TYR A 261 -4.01 -9.11 15.21
CA TYR A 261 -4.97 -9.93 14.47
C TYR A 261 -4.75 -11.40 14.78
N PRO A 262 -5.79 -12.23 14.67
CA PRO A 262 -5.66 -13.67 14.88
C PRO A 262 -4.75 -14.27 13.80
N LYS A 263 -3.71 -14.99 14.22
CA LYS A 263 -2.84 -15.75 13.32
C LYS A 263 -2.65 -17.18 13.84
N ILE A 264 -2.21 -18.07 12.95
CA ILE A 264 -1.78 -19.41 13.35
C ILE A 264 -0.43 -19.26 14.05
N LEU A 265 -0.41 -19.46 15.35
CA LEU A 265 0.79 -19.31 16.18
C LEU A 265 1.67 -20.54 16.09
N ASN A 266 1.05 -21.72 16.03
CA ASN A 266 1.77 -22.99 15.99
C ASN A 266 0.91 -24.08 15.32
N THR A 267 1.57 -24.95 14.56
CA THR A 267 0.97 -26.15 13.98
C THR A 267 1.91 -27.31 14.22
N ASP A 268 1.40 -28.37 14.84
CA ASP A 268 2.21 -29.55 15.12
C ASP A 268 1.40 -30.85 14.98
N ILE A 269 2.11 -31.91 14.59
CA ILE A 269 1.64 -33.28 14.66
C ILE A 269 2.52 -33.98 15.69
N ASN A 270 2.02 -33.96 16.92
CA ASN A 270 2.67 -34.53 18.10
C ASN A 270 3.01 -36.01 17.85
N PRO A 271 4.22 -36.51 18.14
CA PRO A 271 4.53 -37.94 18.09
C PRO A 271 3.48 -38.83 18.77
N TRP A 272 2.85 -38.33 19.85
CA TRP A 272 1.77 -38.98 20.59
C TRP A 272 0.56 -38.04 20.69
N PHE A 273 -0.40 -38.19 19.78
CA PHE A 273 -1.58 -37.32 19.71
C PHE A 273 -2.44 -37.39 20.99
N ILE A 274 -2.66 -38.61 21.52
CA ILE A 274 -3.26 -38.80 22.84
C ILE A 274 -2.36 -39.77 23.62
N PRO A 275 -1.41 -39.26 24.43
CA PRO A 275 -0.44 -40.10 25.15
C PRO A 275 -1.11 -41.15 26.03
N GLU A 276 -2.20 -40.78 26.72
CA GLU A 276 -2.98 -41.66 27.59
C GLU A 276 -3.61 -42.85 26.86
N LYS A 277 -3.90 -42.69 25.56
CA LYS A 277 -4.50 -43.73 24.72
C LYS A 277 -3.48 -44.42 23.81
N GLY A 278 -2.20 -44.02 23.88
CA GLY A 278 -1.13 -44.53 23.02
C GLY A 278 -1.38 -44.30 21.53
N ILE A 279 -2.16 -43.28 21.15
CA ILE A 279 -2.47 -43.00 19.74
C ILE A 279 -1.32 -42.19 19.15
N PRO A 280 -0.55 -42.74 18.19
CA PRO A 280 0.54 -42.02 17.57
C PRO A 280 -0.01 -40.91 16.68
N GLY A 281 0.68 -39.76 16.64
CA GLY A 281 0.30 -38.69 15.72
C GLY A 281 0.73 -38.94 14.29
N PHE A 282 1.71 -39.81 14.04
CA PHE A 282 1.98 -40.33 12.70
C PHE A 282 1.81 -41.84 12.64
N GLN A 283 1.06 -42.30 11.64
CA GLN A 283 0.86 -43.72 11.38
C GLN A 283 1.03 -44.00 9.88
N ILE A 284 1.95 -44.90 9.54
CA ILE A 284 2.12 -45.37 8.16
C ILE A 284 1.01 -46.38 7.88
N LEU A 285 0.21 -46.14 6.84
CA LEU A 285 -0.83 -47.06 6.36
C LEU A 285 -0.32 -47.99 5.27
N GLU A 286 0.48 -47.45 4.35
CA GLU A 286 1.00 -48.20 3.22
C GLU A 286 2.42 -47.74 2.92
N GLU A 287 3.32 -48.70 2.68
CA GLU A 287 4.68 -48.47 2.20
C GLU A 287 5.02 -49.50 1.12
N LYS A 288 5.35 -49.04 -0.09
CA LYS A 288 5.82 -49.87 -1.22
C LYS A 288 6.91 -49.14 -2.00
N GLY A 289 7.89 -49.90 -2.48
CA GLY A 289 9.05 -49.36 -3.20
C GLY A 289 10.18 -48.94 -2.25
N LYS A 290 11.24 -48.32 -2.80
CA LYS A 290 12.38 -47.83 -2.01
C LYS A 290 12.05 -46.45 -1.45
N VAL A 291 11.20 -46.39 -0.42
CA VAL A 291 10.84 -45.15 0.28
C VAL A 291 12.01 -44.73 1.17
N GLU A 292 12.40 -43.46 1.08
CA GLU A 292 13.48 -42.88 1.89
C GLU A 292 12.92 -42.00 3.01
N PHE A 293 13.74 -41.71 4.02
CA PHE A 293 13.35 -40.79 5.10
C PHE A 293 12.90 -39.41 4.59
N LYS A 294 13.51 -38.92 3.50
CA LYS A 294 13.11 -37.67 2.83
C LYS A 294 11.68 -37.73 2.29
N ASP A 295 11.24 -38.88 1.79
CA ASP A 295 9.86 -39.07 1.32
C ASP A 295 8.87 -38.98 2.50
N ALA A 296 9.21 -39.57 3.65
CA ALA A 296 8.39 -39.48 4.86
C ALA A 296 8.34 -38.05 5.43
N GLN A 297 9.45 -37.31 5.38
CA GLN A 297 9.48 -35.90 5.76
C GLN A 297 8.56 -35.06 4.86
N LEU A 298 8.57 -35.30 3.55
CA LEU A 298 7.70 -34.61 2.59
C LEU A 298 6.21 -34.90 2.84
N VAL A 299 5.85 -36.16 3.10
CA VAL A 299 4.45 -36.51 3.46
C VAL A 299 4.07 -35.88 4.79
N LYS A 300 4.98 -35.85 5.77
CA LYS A 300 4.76 -35.20 7.07
C LYS A 300 4.52 -33.69 6.93
N SER A 301 5.34 -32.96 6.17
CA SER A 301 5.13 -31.52 5.95
C SER A 301 3.79 -31.28 5.26
N TYR A 302 3.47 -32.09 4.26
CA TYR A 302 2.21 -32.00 3.53
C TYR A 302 0.98 -32.33 4.40
N CYS A 303 1.10 -33.23 5.37
CA CYS A 303 0.06 -33.43 6.39
C CYS A 303 -0.13 -32.19 7.27
N LEU A 304 0.95 -31.51 7.68
CA LEU A 304 0.82 -30.25 8.42
C LEU A 304 0.07 -29.22 7.59
N ASP A 305 0.43 -29.05 6.32
CA ASP A 305 -0.23 -28.09 5.42
C ASP A 305 -1.73 -28.37 5.27
N LYS A 306 -2.11 -29.64 5.07
CA LYS A 306 -3.52 -30.04 5.03
C LYS A 306 -4.25 -29.76 6.33
N LEU A 307 -3.61 -30.01 7.46
CA LEU A 307 -4.21 -29.80 8.77
C LEU A 307 -4.45 -28.30 9.00
N THR A 308 -3.48 -27.46 8.63
CA THR A 308 -3.60 -25.99 8.60
C THR A 308 -4.76 -25.55 7.71
N LEU A 309 -4.87 -26.10 6.50
CA LEU A 309 -5.97 -25.79 5.59
C LEU A 309 -7.34 -26.21 6.15
N GLN A 310 -7.44 -27.40 6.74
CA GLN A 310 -8.66 -27.84 7.42
C GLN A 310 -9.03 -26.92 8.58
N ALA A 311 -8.05 -26.44 9.35
CA ALA A 311 -8.25 -25.47 10.41
C ALA A 311 -8.77 -24.12 9.87
N HIS A 312 -8.22 -23.63 8.76
CA HIS A 312 -8.75 -22.43 8.08
C HIS A 312 -10.20 -22.63 7.65
N ARG A 313 -10.53 -23.77 7.02
CA ARG A 313 -11.90 -24.12 6.61
C ARG A 313 -12.86 -24.25 7.80
N ALA A 314 -12.36 -24.66 8.97
CA ALA A 314 -13.10 -24.70 10.22
C ALA A 314 -13.23 -23.32 10.91
N ALA A 315 -12.90 -22.23 10.21
CA ALA A 315 -12.96 -20.86 10.70
C ALA A 315 -12.13 -20.63 11.97
N LEU A 316 -10.99 -21.33 12.11
CA LEU A 316 -10.15 -21.26 13.32
C LEU A 316 -9.76 -19.82 13.70
N LEU A 317 -9.41 -18.97 12.72
CA LEU A 317 -9.03 -17.58 12.99
C LEU A 317 -10.20 -16.71 13.48
N GLN A 318 -11.41 -16.94 12.96
CA GLN A 318 -12.61 -16.22 13.42
C GLN A 318 -12.95 -16.62 14.85
N ASN A 319 -12.83 -17.92 15.16
CA ASN A 319 -12.98 -18.43 16.52
C ASN A 319 -11.91 -17.85 17.44
N ALA A 320 -10.64 -17.80 16.98
CA ALA A 320 -9.55 -17.19 17.72
C ALA A 320 -9.83 -15.72 18.04
N GLN A 321 -10.38 -14.96 17.09
CA GLN A 321 -10.77 -13.58 17.33
C GLN A 321 -11.87 -13.45 18.37
N ALA A 322 -13.00 -14.15 18.19
CA ALA A 322 -14.12 -14.08 19.11
C ALA A 322 -13.73 -14.48 20.55
N GLN A 323 -12.89 -15.51 20.67
CA GLN A 323 -12.38 -15.97 21.96
C GLN A 323 -11.36 -15.01 22.57
N GLY A 324 -10.51 -14.39 21.75
CA GLY A 324 -9.59 -13.35 22.21
C GLY A 324 -10.30 -12.10 22.70
N GLU A 325 -11.35 -11.65 21.99
CA GLU A 325 -12.15 -10.49 22.40
C GLU A 325 -12.77 -10.74 23.78
N LEU A 326 -13.30 -11.93 24.00
CA LEU A 326 -13.90 -12.33 25.28
C LEU A 326 -12.83 -12.48 26.38
N ALA A 327 -11.72 -13.16 26.09
CA ALA A 327 -10.64 -13.35 27.06
C ALA A 327 -10.06 -12.01 27.52
N LEU A 328 -9.77 -11.10 26.58
CA LEU A 328 -9.26 -9.77 26.90
C LEU A 328 -10.30 -8.89 27.57
N LYS A 329 -11.58 -8.98 27.18
CA LYS A 329 -12.68 -8.30 27.89
C LYS A 329 -12.67 -8.65 29.38
N ASN A 330 -12.57 -9.94 29.69
CA ASN A 330 -12.53 -10.42 31.07
C ASN A 330 -11.26 -9.94 31.80
N LEU A 331 -10.10 -10.05 31.14
CA LEU A 331 -8.82 -9.60 31.68
C LEU A 331 -8.85 -8.10 32.03
N PHE A 332 -9.22 -7.24 31.08
CA PHE A 332 -9.26 -5.80 31.32
C PHE A 332 -10.33 -5.41 32.33
N SER A 333 -11.43 -6.17 32.42
CA SER A 333 -12.45 -5.92 33.46
C SER A 333 -11.88 -6.12 34.86
N ILE A 334 -11.07 -7.16 35.04
CA ILE A 334 -10.36 -7.43 36.29
C ILE A 334 -9.31 -6.34 36.56
N LEU A 335 -8.49 -6.00 35.57
CA LEU A 335 -7.39 -5.04 35.73
C LEU A 335 -7.86 -3.61 36.05
N THR A 336 -8.93 -3.16 35.38
CA THR A 336 -9.47 -1.81 35.55
C THR A 336 -10.46 -1.70 36.71
N ASN A 337 -10.90 -2.84 37.26
CA ASN A 337 -12.00 -2.94 38.21
C ASN A 337 -13.30 -2.27 37.72
N THR A 338 -13.48 -2.21 36.39
CA THR A 338 -14.67 -1.70 35.71
C THR A 338 -15.13 -2.72 34.68
N GLU A 339 -16.43 -2.92 34.50
CA GLU A 339 -16.93 -3.86 33.49
C GLU A 339 -16.63 -3.33 32.08
N ILE A 340 -15.69 -3.97 31.37
CA ILE A 340 -15.45 -3.72 29.95
C ILE A 340 -16.57 -4.40 29.17
N LYS A 341 -17.29 -3.65 28.34
CA LYS A 341 -18.41 -4.18 27.55
C LYS A 341 -17.91 -4.99 26.36
N GLN A 342 -16.93 -4.45 25.63
CA GLN A 342 -16.43 -4.98 24.37
C GLN A 342 -14.94 -4.67 24.17
N VAL A 343 -14.25 -5.59 23.50
CA VAL A 343 -12.89 -5.42 22.98
C VAL A 343 -12.99 -5.58 21.47
N PHE A 344 -12.38 -4.68 20.70
CA PHE A 344 -12.32 -4.76 19.25
C PHE A 344 -10.86 -4.85 18.80
N PHE A 345 -10.57 -5.83 17.96
CA PHE A 345 -9.32 -5.89 17.22
C PHE A 345 -9.47 -5.17 15.88
N HIS A 346 -8.53 -4.29 15.58
CA HIS A 346 -8.46 -3.62 14.29
C HIS A 346 -7.26 -4.17 13.52
N HIS A 347 -7.56 -5.06 12.58
CA HIS A 347 -6.60 -5.50 11.58
C HIS A 347 -6.53 -4.47 10.46
N ASN A 348 -5.32 -4.08 10.08
CA ASN A 348 -5.08 -3.23 8.94
C ASN A 348 -4.02 -3.88 8.05
N PRO A 349 -4.42 -4.44 6.89
CA PRO A 349 -3.49 -5.03 5.94
C PRO A 349 -2.34 -4.09 5.57
N PHE A 350 -2.60 -2.77 5.49
CA PHE A 350 -1.56 -1.77 5.25
C PHE A 350 -0.49 -1.80 6.35
N PHE A 351 -0.88 -1.78 7.63
CA PHE A 351 0.09 -1.75 8.73
C PHE A 351 0.92 -3.02 8.82
N ASP A 352 0.29 -4.17 8.59
CA ASP A 352 0.99 -5.45 8.62
C ASP A 352 2.03 -5.54 7.51
N TYR A 353 1.67 -5.07 6.32
CA TYR A 353 2.59 -5.01 5.19
C TYR A 353 3.73 -4.02 5.42
N VAL A 354 3.44 -2.86 6.03
CA VAL A 354 4.51 -1.90 6.39
C VAL A 354 5.49 -2.51 7.38
N LYS A 355 5.02 -3.21 8.42
CA LYS A 355 5.90 -3.90 9.37
C LYS A 355 6.77 -4.98 8.71
N GLU A 356 6.27 -5.62 7.64
CA GLU A 356 7.04 -6.56 6.84
C GLU A 356 8.12 -5.82 6.04
N ALA A 357 7.74 -4.81 5.26
CA ALA A 357 8.68 -3.99 4.48
C ALA A 357 9.76 -3.31 5.34
N GLN A 358 9.41 -2.86 6.55
CA GLN A 358 10.35 -2.24 7.49
C GLN A 358 11.46 -3.21 7.95
N LYS A 359 11.20 -4.52 7.98
CA LYS A 359 12.20 -5.54 8.36
C LYS A 359 13.27 -5.72 7.30
N ASP A 360 12.96 -5.38 6.05
CA ASP A 360 13.90 -5.52 4.94
C ASP A 360 14.90 -4.35 4.90
N GLU A 361 14.64 -3.26 5.64
CA GLU A 361 15.46 -2.03 5.67
C GLU A 361 15.57 -1.30 4.31
N HIS A 362 14.89 -1.77 3.28
CA HIS A 362 14.78 -1.17 1.95
C HIS A 362 13.38 -1.44 1.38
N ILE A 363 12.90 -0.57 0.50
CA ILE A 363 11.58 -0.71 -0.13
C ILE A 363 11.77 -1.00 -1.62
N THR A 364 11.27 -2.15 -2.05
CA THR A 364 11.34 -2.58 -3.45
C THR A 364 10.24 -1.97 -4.30
N TYR A 365 10.36 -2.03 -5.63
CA TYR A 365 9.30 -1.56 -6.54
C TYR A 365 7.96 -2.28 -6.31
N ASN A 366 8.01 -3.60 -6.07
CA ASN A 366 6.80 -4.40 -5.84
C ASN A 366 6.16 -4.04 -4.49
N GLU A 367 6.98 -3.81 -3.46
CA GLU A 367 6.50 -3.31 -2.16
C GLU A 367 5.89 -1.94 -2.26
N ALA A 368 6.54 -1.00 -2.96
CA ALA A 368 5.99 0.33 -3.19
C ALA A 368 4.62 0.27 -3.89
N PHE A 369 4.47 -0.60 -4.89
CA PHE A 369 3.21 -0.80 -5.60
C PHE A 369 2.11 -1.35 -4.68
N LEU A 370 2.43 -2.35 -3.85
CA LEU A 370 1.47 -2.92 -2.91
C LEU A 370 1.14 -1.94 -1.76
N LEU A 371 2.13 -1.22 -1.23
CA LEU A 371 1.94 -0.17 -0.24
C LEU A 371 1.00 0.92 -0.75
N ASP A 372 1.18 1.38 -1.99
CA ASP A 372 0.30 2.38 -2.60
C ASP A 372 -1.15 1.87 -2.69
N SER A 373 -1.33 0.63 -3.15
CA SER A 373 -2.65 -0.01 -3.25
C SER A 373 -3.34 -0.15 -1.87
N LEU A 374 -2.60 -0.63 -0.87
CA LEU A 374 -3.09 -0.78 0.51
C LEU A 374 -3.40 0.57 1.15
N MET A 375 -2.58 1.60 0.90
CA MET A 375 -2.81 2.96 1.38
C MET A 375 -4.09 3.56 0.79
N VAL A 376 -4.33 3.39 -0.52
CA VAL A 376 -5.57 3.88 -1.17
C VAL A 376 -6.80 3.25 -0.53
N MET A 377 -6.74 1.94 -0.19
CA MET A 377 -7.83 1.26 0.52
C MET A 377 -8.04 1.85 1.92
N GLU A 378 -6.98 2.08 2.69
CA GLU A 378 -7.09 2.66 4.04
C GLU A 378 -7.58 4.12 4.00
N ALA A 379 -7.11 4.93 3.05
CA ALA A 379 -7.60 6.28 2.82
C ALA A 379 -9.10 6.29 2.51
N THR A 380 -9.57 5.36 1.66
CA THR A 380 -10.99 5.19 1.32
C THR A 380 -11.81 4.78 2.54
N LEU A 381 -11.28 3.92 3.41
CA LEU A 381 -11.91 3.53 4.67
C LEU A 381 -12.05 4.74 5.61
N ILE A 382 -10.98 5.53 5.79
CA ILE A 382 -11.01 6.76 6.61
C ILE A 382 -12.05 7.75 6.07
N ASP A 383 -12.12 7.93 4.75
CA ASP A 383 -13.12 8.77 4.10
C ASP A 383 -14.55 8.27 4.32
N SER A 384 -14.75 6.95 4.24
CA SER A 384 -16.04 6.31 4.51
C SER A 384 -16.49 6.53 5.97
N LEU A 385 -15.57 6.37 6.92
CA LEU A 385 -15.82 6.65 8.33
C LEU A 385 -16.21 8.12 8.56
N ASN A 386 -15.50 9.06 7.94
CA ASN A 386 -15.81 10.49 8.01
C ASN A 386 -17.19 10.86 7.45
N ARG A 387 -17.66 10.14 6.44
CA ARG A 387 -18.95 10.39 5.75
C ARG A 387 -20.14 9.66 6.38
N THR A 388 -19.89 8.66 7.22
CA THR A 388 -20.96 7.82 7.78
C THR A 388 -21.80 8.58 8.82
N VAL A 389 -23.11 8.69 8.57
CA VAL A 389 -24.06 9.42 9.42
C VAL A 389 -24.37 8.68 10.73
N LYS A 390 -24.42 7.34 10.70
CA LYS A 390 -24.65 6.53 11.90
C LYS A 390 -23.41 6.59 12.79
N ASN A 391 -23.57 6.85 14.09
CA ASN A 391 -22.43 6.92 15.02
C ASN A 391 -21.37 7.95 14.61
N GLN A 392 -21.79 9.06 13.98
CA GLN A 392 -20.89 10.05 13.36
C GLN A 392 -19.74 10.49 14.27
N SER A 393 -19.99 10.82 15.54
CA SER A 393 -18.92 11.24 16.47
C SER A 393 -17.88 10.15 16.71
N ILE A 394 -18.31 8.89 16.75
CA ILE A 394 -17.42 7.72 16.92
C ILE A 394 -16.58 7.53 15.68
N ASN A 395 -17.23 7.52 14.52
CA ASN A 395 -16.57 7.26 13.25
C ASN A 395 -15.61 8.39 12.90
N GLN A 396 -15.95 9.64 13.21
CA GLN A 396 -15.04 10.78 13.05
C GLN A 396 -13.83 10.70 14.00
N SER A 397 -14.03 10.28 15.25
CA SER A 397 -12.92 10.06 16.19
C SER A 397 -12.00 8.95 15.67
N LEU A 398 -12.55 7.82 15.25
CA LEU A 398 -11.81 6.68 14.70
C LEU A 398 -11.11 7.04 13.39
N ALA A 399 -11.77 7.80 12.52
CA ALA A 399 -11.18 8.29 11.27
C ALA A 399 -10.00 9.23 11.52
N LYS A 400 -10.13 10.13 12.52
CA LYS A 400 -9.04 11.04 12.91
C LYS A 400 -7.85 10.27 13.47
N GLU A 401 -8.10 9.26 14.29
CA GLU A 401 -7.07 8.39 14.86
C GLU A 401 -6.36 7.56 13.79
N LYS A 402 -7.12 6.87 12.92
CA LYS A 402 -6.55 6.15 11.77
C LYS A 402 -5.75 7.06 10.85
N ALA A 403 -6.21 8.28 10.61
CA ALA A 403 -5.47 9.28 9.84
C ALA A 403 -4.15 9.70 10.50
N LEU A 404 -4.09 9.78 11.83
CA LEU A 404 -2.85 10.08 12.55
C LEU A 404 -1.86 8.91 12.43
N ILE A 405 -2.32 7.69 12.72
CA ILE A 405 -1.49 6.47 12.63
C ILE A 405 -0.95 6.30 11.20
N LEU A 406 -1.81 6.47 10.19
CA LEU A 406 -1.39 6.38 8.78
C LEU A 406 -0.28 7.40 8.46
N ARG A 407 -0.39 8.64 8.96
CA ARG A 407 0.62 9.68 8.73
C ARG A 407 1.94 9.40 9.44
N GLU A 408 1.88 8.87 10.66
CA GLU A 408 3.08 8.48 11.42
C GLU A 408 3.84 7.38 10.69
N ILE A 409 3.12 6.36 10.23
CA ILE A 409 3.68 5.24 9.49
C ILE A 409 4.26 5.70 8.14
N LEU A 410 3.55 6.54 7.40
CA LEU A 410 4.09 7.12 6.16
C LEU A 410 5.33 7.99 6.42
N THR A 411 5.39 8.70 7.55
CA THR A 411 6.57 9.48 7.95
C THR A 411 7.75 8.57 8.30
N GLU A 412 7.49 7.42 8.92
CA GLU A 412 8.51 6.43 9.21
C GLU A 412 9.04 5.74 7.94
N LEU A 413 8.14 5.35 7.03
CA LEU A 413 8.49 4.77 5.73
C LEU A 413 9.45 5.66 4.92
N ARG A 414 9.35 6.98 5.06
CA ARG A 414 10.26 7.94 4.41
C ARG A 414 11.72 7.82 4.82
N ARG A 415 12.02 7.11 5.91
CA ARG A 415 13.40 6.86 6.36
C ARG A 415 14.09 5.75 5.58
N TYR A 416 13.34 4.89 4.92
CA TYR A 416 13.89 3.73 4.24
C TYR A 416 14.31 4.07 2.81
N PRO A 417 15.46 3.54 2.34
CA PRO A 417 15.90 3.69 0.97
C PRO A 417 14.99 2.92 0.01
N TYR A 418 14.88 3.42 -1.22
CA TYR A 418 14.11 2.84 -2.31
C TYR A 418 15.04 2.33 -3.43
N ASP A 419 14.71 1.16 -3.98
CA ASP A 419 15.60 0.34 -4.84
C ASP A 419 16.18 1.04 -6.08
N MET A 420 15.44 1.97 -6.68
CA MET A 420 15.83 2.53 -7.98
C MET A 420 16.98 3.54 -7.89
N ASP A 421 17.11 4.25 -6.76
CA ASP A 421 18.02 5.40 -6.64
C ASP A 421 18.74 5.49 -5.29
N GLY A 422 18.43 4.64 -4.30
CA GLY A 422 18.93 4.80 -2.93
C GLY A 422 18.30 6.00 -2.19
N GLU A 423 17.33 6.62 -2.85
CA GLU A 423 16.33 7.57 -2.40
C GLU A 423 15.66 7.22 -1.08
N SER A 424 15.45 8.16 -0.15
CA SER A 424 14.36 8.02 0.81
C SER A 424 13.06 7.73 0.05
N PHE A 425 12.31 6.71 0.49
CA PHE A 425 11.04 6.35 -0.12
C PHE A 425 10.02 7.48 0.09
N THR A 426 9.39 7.92 -0.99
CA THR A 426 8.37 8.97 -0.96
C THR A 426 7.17 8.53 -1.78
N MET A 427 6.09 9.31 -1.68
CA MET A 427 4.92 9.13 -2.55
C MET A 427 5.27 9.17 -4.04
N LEU A 428 6.33 9.89 -4.43
CA LEU A 428 6.75 10.05 -5.82
C LEU A 428 7.67 8.92 -6.30
N SER A 429 8.21 8.09 -5.41
CA SER A 429 9.16 7.02 -5.75
C SER A 429 8.56 6.00 -6.73
N LEU A 430 7.32 5.56 -6.48
CA LEU A 430 6.61 4.63 -7.37
C LEU A 430 6.34 5.26 -8.74
N THR A 431 5.78 6.47 -8.75
CA THR A 431 5.48 7.24 -9.97
C THR A 431 6.73 7.43 -10.82
N GLY A 432 7.84 7.82 -10.19
CA GLY A 432 9.12 7.97 -10.87
C GLY A 432 9.64 6.67 -11.47
N SER A 433 9.46 5.56 -10.77
CA SER A 433 9.89 4.26 -11.28
C SER A 433 9.08 3.80 -12.48
N GLN A 434 7.78 4.11 -12.49
CA GLN A 434 6.90 3.80 -13.61
C GLN A 434 7.32 4.58 -14.87
N ILE A 435 7.50 5.90 -14.75
CA ILE A 435 7.98 6.78 -15.84
C ILE A 435 9.37 6.35 -16.34
N LEU A 436 10.28 5.99 -15.43
CA LEU A 436 11.64 5.62 -15.82
C LEU A 436 11.75 4.21 -16.41
N LYS A 437 10.74 3.35 -16.23
CA LYS A 437 10.79 1.95 -16.65
C LYS A 437 10.81 1.80 -18.17
N ASP A 438 10.04 2.61 -18.89
CA ASP A 438 10.01 2.63 -20.35
C ASP A 438 10.80 3.80 -20.95
N SER A 439 11.34 4.69 -20.09
CA SER A 439 12.09 5.88 -20.50
C SER A 439 11.30 6.85 -21.40
N LEU A 440 9.98 6.78 -21.33
CA LEU A 440 9.03 7.63 -22.03
C LEU A 440 8.23 8.40 -20.97
N LEU A 441 8.01 9.68 -21.22
CA LEU A 441 7.06 10.49 -20.49
C LEU A 441 5.89 10.76 -21.43
N SER A 442 4.85 9.95 -21.26
CA SER A 442 3.62 10.02 -22.04
C SER A 442 2.82 11.30 -21.74
N GLU A 443 1.83 11.60 -22.59
CA GLU A 443 0.89 12.71 -22.33
C GLU A 443 0.10 12.50 -21.02
N GLU A 444 -0.29 11.26 -20.71
CA GLU A 444 -0.99 10.91 -19.47
C GLU A 444 -0.13 11.17 -18.23
N GLU A 445 1.15 10.76 -18.26
CA GLU A 445 2.08 11.01 -17.17
C GLU A 445 2.42 12.48 -17.04
N THR A 446 2.51 13.20 -18.15
CA THR A 446 2.68 14.66 -18.14
C THR A 446 1.52 15.34 -17.43
N LEU A 447 0.28 14.98 -17.78
CA LEU A 447 -0.92 15.47 -17.11
C LEU A 447 -0.96 15.06 -15.64
N LEU A 448 -0.50 13.86 -15.30
CA LEU A 448 -0.36 13.39 -13.92
C LEU A 448 0.59 14.29 -13.13
N LEU A 449 1.81 14.55 -13.63
CA LEU A 449 2.80 15.42 -12.98
C LEU A 449 2.23 16.84 -12.76
N SER A 450 1.66 17.44 -13.81
CA SER A 450 1.01 18.75 -13.70
C SER A 450 -0.11 18.74 -12.66
N SER A 451 -0.94 17.70 -12.64
CA SER A 451 -2.04 17.58 -11.67
C SER A 451 -1.54 17.40 -10.23
N ILE A 452 -0.46 16.64 -10.02
CA ILE A 452 0.16 16.43 -8.71
C ILE A 452 0.64 17.78 -8.17
N ARG A 453 1.33 18.58 -9.00
CA ARG A 453 1.77 19.93 -8.62
C ARG A 453 0.60 20.86 -8.32
N GLU A 454 -0.32 21.04 -9.27
CA GLU A 454 -1.44 22.00 -9.13
C GLU A 454 -2.29 21.75 -7.88
N ASN A 455 -2.46 20.48 -7.49
CA ASN A 455 -3.27 20.09 -6.35
C ASN A 455 -2.70 20.57 -5.01
N PHE A 456 -1.38 20.71 -4.90
CA PHE A 456 -0.74 21.18 -3.68
C PHE A 456 -0.62 22.71 -3.62
N SER A 457 -0.55 23.39 -4.76
CA SER A 457 -0.42 24.85 -4.85
C SER A 457 -1.62 25.63 -4.30
N LYS A 458 -2.85 25.09 -4.35
CA LYS A 458 -4.08 25.86 -4.04
C LYS A 458 -4.96 25.22 -2.96
N PRO A 459 -4.52 25.16 -1.68
CA PRO A 459 -5.29 24.58 -0.58
C PRO A 459 -6.47 25.48 -0.16
N GLY A 460 -7.51 25.57 -0.99
CA GLY A 460 -8.69 26.39 -0.68
C GLY A 460 -9.67 26.63 -1.84
N SER A 461 -9.25 26.38 -3.08
CA SER A 461 -10.12 26.57 -4.23
C SER A 461 -11.30 25.57 -4.26
N SER A 462 -12.43 25.95 -4.85
CA SER A 462 -13.57 25.05 -5.03
C SER A 462 -13.23 23.81 -5.87
N LYS A 463 -12.20 23.88 -6.73
CA LYS A 463 -11.59 22.74 -7.42
C LYS A 463 -10.84 21.80 -6.47
N ALA A 464 -10.15 22.31 -5.44
CA ALA A 464 -9.51 21.49 -4.40
C ALA A 464 -10.52 20.62 -3.61
N LYS A 465 -11.79 21.04 -3.47
CA LYS A 465 -12.86 20.19 -2.90
C LYS A 465 -13.32 19.07 -3.83
N ALA A 466 -13.27 19.28 -5.15
CA ALA A 466 -13.60 18.27 -6.14
C ALA A 466 -12.45 17.25 -6.28
N MET A 467 -11.20 17.68 -6.18
CA MET A 467 -10.00 16.83 -6.32
C MET A 467 -9.55 16.15 -5.00
N LYS A 468 -9.98 16.68 -3.84
CA LYS A 468 -9.99 15.91 -2.56
C LYS A 468 -10.71 14.56 -2.67
N ARG A 469 -11.53 14.36 -3.72
CA ARG A 469 -12.23 13.11 -4.01
C ARG A 469 -11.46 12.18 -4.94
N LEU A 470 -10.43 12.66 -5.65
CA LEU A 470 -9.73 11.90 -6.69
C LEU A 470 -8.39 11.31 -6.22
N ASN A 471 -7.75 11.83 -5.17
CA ASN A 471 -6.66 11.12 -4.46
C ASN A 471 -6.53 11.60 -3.01
N SER A 472 -7.43 11.14 -2.12
CA SER A 472 -7.35 11.44 -0.68
C SER A 472 -6.07 10.91 -0.03
N SER A 473 -5.40 9.95 -0.67
CA SER A 473 -4.11 9.36 -0.29
C SER A 473 -2.99 10.39 -0.09
N TYR A 474 -2.88 11.40 -0.95
CA TYR A 474 -1.76 12.36 -0.91
C TYR A 474 -1.74 13.22 0.36
N ALA A 475 -2.91 13.51 0.93
CA ALA A 475 -3.04 14.29 2.16
C ALA A 475 -2.55 13.56 3.43
N TYR A 476 -2.18 12.28 3.31
CA TYR A 476 -1.58 11.51 4.39
C TYR A 476 -0.05 11.46 4.31
N TRP A 477 0.56 11.69 3.14
CA TRP A 477 2.02 11.73 3.01
C TRP A 477 2.65 13.02 3.51
N TYR A 478 1.94 14.14 3.31
CA TYR A 478 2.48 15.47 3.55
C TYR A 478 1.55 16.25 4.49
N MET A 479 2.07 16.58 5.67
CA MET A 479 1.46 17.60 6.54
C MET A 479 1.92 19.02 6.18
N ASP A 480 3.07 19.12 5.52
CA ASP A 480 3.74 20.38 5.17
C ASP A 480 3.88 20.46 3.65
N SER A 481 3.24 21.47 3.05
CA SER A 481 3.29 21.72 1.61
C SER A 481 4.69 22.07 1.13
N MET A 482 5.56 22.59 1.99
CA MET A 482 6.94 22.94 1.65
C MET A 482 7.80 21.70 1.51
N VAL A 483 7.63 20.74 2.42
CA VAL A 483 8.28 19.44 2.34
C VAL A 483 7.87 18.72 1.06
N PHE A 484 6.58 18.77 0.72
CA PHE A 484 6.09 18.25 -0.56
C PHE A 484 6.76 18.94 -1.75
N ALA A 485 6.71 20.26 -1.84
CA ALA A 485 7.26 21.01 -2.97
C ALA A 485 8.76 20.75 -3.17
N LYS A 486 9.50 20.63 -2.06
CA LYS A 486 10.91 20.24 -2.08
C LYS A 486 11.10 18.85 -2.68
N GLU A 487 10.42 17.83 -2.16
CA GLU A 487 10.54 16.46 -2.67
C GLU A 487 10.07 16.33 -4.11
N TYR A 488 9.03 17.08 -4.48
CA TYR A 488 8.55 17.16 -5.84
C TYR A 488 9.57 17.79 -6.78
N ASN A 489 10.20 18.92 -6.40
CA ASN A 489 11.28 19.51 -7.18
C ASN A 489 12.48 18.56 -7.30
N ASP A 490 12.87 17.90 -6.20
CA ASP A 490 13.94 16.91 -6.22
C ASP A 490 13.61 15.76 -7.17
N PHE A 491 12.37 15.28 -7.16
CA PHE A 491 11.84 14.28 -8.08
C PHE A 491 11.87 14.74 -9.55
N ILE A 492 11.36 15.93 -9.87
CA ILE A 492 11.39 16.48 -11.22
C ILE A 492 12.82 16.66 -11.72
N ARG A 493 13.73 17.14 -10.87
CA ARG A 493 15.14 17.27 -11.23
C ARG A 493 15.77 15.91 -11.55
N LYS A 494 15.45 14.86 -10.78
CA LYS A 494 15.89 13.49 -11.09
C LYS A 494 15.38 13.03 -12.45
N LEU A 495 14.08 13.17 -12.71
CA LEU A 495 13.50 12.81 -14.00
C LEU A 495 14.20 13.57 -15.14
N SER A 496 14.39 14.88 -15.00
CA SER A 496 15.10 15.71 -15.99
C SER A 496 16.54 15.23 -16.22
N HIS A 497 17.23 14.75 -15.19
CA HIS A 497 18.60 14.25 -15.29
C HIS A 497 18.68 12.90 -16.01
N LYS A 498 17.67 12.04 -15.82
CA LYS A 498 17.52 10.77 -16.54
C LYS A 498 17.10 10.94 -18.00
N LYS A 499 16.59 12.14 -18.36
CA LYS A 499 16.24 12.55 -19.72
C LYS A 499 15.29 11.58 -20.45
N PRO A 500 14.13 11.21 -19.87
CA PRO A 500 13.12 10.44 -20.60
C PRO A 500 12.69 11.19 -21.87
N ASN A 501 12.25 10.45 -22.88
CA ASN A 501 11.63 11.04 -24.06
C ASN A 501 10.30 11.69 -23.67
N ILE A 502 10.08 12.97 -24.00
CA ILE A 502 8.82 13.64 -23.66
C ILE A 502 7.91 13.63 -24.89
N GLU A 503 6.87 12.82 -24.85
CA GLU A 503 6.00 12.59 -26.01
C GLU A 503 5.35 13.89 -26.52
N ALA A 504 4.88 14.72 -25.59
CA ALA A 504 4.21 15.98 -25.89
C ALA A 504 5.10 17.02 -26.62
N LEU A 505 6.43 16.85 -26.58
CA LEU A 505 7.38 17.77 -27.22
C LEU A 505 7.94 17.24 -28.54
N ASN A 506 7.51 16.05 -28.97
CA ASN A 506 8.02 15.45 -30.20
C ASN A 506 7.45 16.17 -31.42
N ILE A 507 8.34 16.84 -32.15
CA ILE A 507 8.03 17.50 -33.41
C ILE A 507 8.31 16.51 -34.55
N LYS A 508 7.32 16.30 -35.41
CA LYS A 508 7.46 15.52 -36.63
C LYS A 508 8.07 16.39 -37.73
N TYR A 509 9.23 15.99 -38.23
CA TYR A 509 9.90 16.64 -39.35
C TYR A 509 10.03 15.65 -40.50
N CYS A 510 9.46 15.96 -41.66
CA CYS A 510 9.58 15.12 -42.85
C CYS A 510 10.61 15.74 -43.80
N MET A 511 11.56 14.93 -44.27
CA MET A 511 12.53 15.35 -45.28
C MET A 511 12.78 14.25 -46.32
N LEU A 512 13.26 14.63 -47.49
CA LEU A 512 13.63 13.67 -48.54
C LEU A 512 14.83 12.83 -48.07
N GLU A 513 14.84 11.55 -48.44
CA GLU A 513 15.91 10.61 -48.09
C GLU A 513 17.27 11.07 -48.61
N GLU A 514 17.31 11.75 -49.76
CA GLU A 514 18.53 12.32 -50.36
C GLU A 514 19.13 13.45 -49.50
N ASP A 515 18.30 14.19 -48.76
CA ASP A 515 18.70 15.29 -47.88
C ASP A 515 19.02 14.81 -46.46
N PHE A 516 18.76 13.53 -46.15
CA PHE A 516 18.94 12.97 -44.83
C PHE A 516 20.43 12.73 -44.51
N ASN A 517 21.09 13.75 -43.94
CA ASN A 517 22.43 13.61 -43.38
C ASN A 517 22.37 13.34 -41.87
N MET A 518 22.43 12.06 -41.52
CA MET A 518 22.35 11.56 -40.14
C MET A 518 23.35 12.25 -39.18
N ALA A 519 24.57 12.55 -39.64
CA ALA A 519 25.61 13.15 -38.81
C ALA A 519 25.34 14.63 -38.49
N GLU A 520 24.72 15.36 -39.40
CA GLU A 520 24.41 16.78 -39.21
C GLU A 520 23.21 16.95 -38.28
N ILE A 521 22.18 16.13 -38.47
CA ILE A 521 20.94 16.19 -37.68
C ILE A 521 21.17 15.75 -36.23
N PHE A 522 21.89 14.64 -36.00
CA PHE A 522 22.18 14.18 -34.64
C PHE A 522 23.12 15.13 -33.86
N ASN A 523 23.85 16.01 -34.54
CA ASN A 523 24.68 17.03 -33.89
C ASN A 523 23.88 18.27 -33.49
N LEU A 524 22.77 18.56 -34.19
CA LEU A 524 21.95 19.75 -33.96
C LEU A 524 20.77 19.46 -33.04
N GLU A 525 20.18 18.27 -33.14
CA GLU A 525 18.89 17.95 -32.56
C GLU A 525 18.87 16.58 -31.88
N LYS A 526 18.08 16.46 -30.80
CA LYS A 526 17.83 15.19 -30.12
C LYS A 526 16.77 14.41 -30.93
N VAL A 527 17.25 13.55 -31.84
CA VAL A 527 16.36 12.66 -32.60
C VAL A 527 15.96 11.48 -31.72
N VAL A 528 14.66 11.36 -31.47
CA VAL A 528 14.11 10.32 -30.60
C VAL A 528 13.62 9.10 -31.37
N GLY A 529 13.31 9.30 -32.66
CA GLY A 529 12.95 8.22 -33.57
C GLY A 529 12.98 8.68 -35.02
N TYR A 530 12.99 7.71 -35.93
CA TYR A 530 12.80 7.96 -37.34
C TYR A 530 11.96 6.85 -37.97
N ASN A 531 11.11 7.21 -38.93
CA ASN A 531 10.31 6.30 -39.72
C ASN A 531 10.60 6.54 -41.20
N LEU A 532 10.97 5.48 -41.92
CA LEU A 532 10.98 5.50 -43.39
C LEU A 532 9.56 5.30 -43.90
N LEU A 533 9.05 6.26 -44.67
CA LEU A 533 7.73 6.14 -45.30
C LEU A 533 7.89 5.34 -46.59
N GLU A 534 7.52 4.05 -46.54
CA GLU A 534 7.61 3.15 -47.70
C GLU A 534 6.89 3.73 -48.93
N GLY A 535 7.65 3.99 -50.00
CA GLY A 535 7.13 4.43 -51.29
C GLY A 535 7.15 5.93 -51.54
N GLU A 536 7.66 6.75 -50.62
CA GLU A 536 7.69 8.22 -50.77
C GLU A 536 9.09 8.84 -50.77
N ASP A 537 10.18 8.07 -50.68
CA ASP A 537 11.57 8.57 -50.53
C ASP A 537 11.69 9.67 -49.45
N VAL A 538 10.88 9.54 -48.38
CA VAL A 538 10.78 10.50 -47.27
C VAL A 538 11.09 9.80 -45.95
N VAL A 539 11.91 10.48 -45.14
CA VAL A 539 12.20 10.13 -43.75
C VAL A 539 11.43 11.06 -42.83
N GLU A 540 10.58 10.49 -41.98
CA GLU A 540 9.91 11.20 -40.87
C GLU A 540 10.79 11.08 -39.62
N LEU A 541 11.29 12.21 -39.12
CA LEU A 541 12.07 12.31 -37.90
C LEU A 541 11.18 12.80 -36.76
N LEU A 542 11.34 12.18 -35.59
CA LEU A 542 10.80 12.67 -34.33
C LEU A 542 11.92 13.39 -33.60
N ILE A 543 11.84 14.71 -33.56
CA ILE A 543 12.85 15.59 -32.97
C ILE A 543 12.29 16.20 -31.69
N GLN A 544 13.10 16.19 -30.63
CA GLN A 544 12.81 16.87 -29.39
C GLN A 544 13.68 18.13 -29.27
N ASN A 545 13.05 19.30 -29.25
CA ASN A 545 13.73 20.59 -29.13
C ASN A 545 14.29 20.76 -27.70
N ALA A 546 15.60 20.97 -27.58
CA ALA A 546 16.29 21.07 -26.29
C ALA A 546 15.83 22.29 -25.45
N THR A 547 15.47 23.39 -26.08
CA THR A 547 14.93 24.58 -25.40
C THR A 547 13.54 24.30 -24.85
N ALA A 548 12.68 23.66 -25.65
CA ALA A 548 11.34 23.27 -25.21
C ALA A 548 11.39 22.21 -24.09
N GLU A 549 12.35 21.27 -24.14
CA GLU A 549 12.59 20.31 -23.05
C GLU A 549 13.01 21.03 -21.76
N ALA A 550 13.90 22.02 -21.85
CA ALA A 550 14.33 22.80 -20.68
C ALA A 550 13.18 23.64 -20.09
N GLU A 551 12.37 24.28 -20.94
CA GLU A 551 11.17 25.02 -20.53
C GLU A 551 10.13 24.10 -19.87
N PHE A 552 9.88 22.92 -20.45
CA PHE A 552 8.97 21.93 -19.89
C PHE A 552 9.35 21.51 -18.47
N TRP A 553 10.62 21.14 -18.25
CA TRP A 553 11.07 20.74 -16.91
C TRP A 553 11.01 21.89 -15.93
N LYS A 554 11.37 23.11 -16.38
CA LYS A 554 11.27 24.32 -15.57
C LYS A 554 9.83 24.64 -15.20
N ASP A 555 8.89 24.48 -16.13
CA ASP A 555 7.47 24.73 -15.92
C ASP A 555 6.86 23.78 -14.90
N LEU A 556 7.38 22.55 -14.78
CA LEU A 556 6.94 21.61 -13.76
C LEU A 556 7.48 21.94 -12.36
N LEU A 557 8.56 22.70 -12.21
CA LEU A 557 9.11 23.01 -10.88
C LEU A 557 8.26 24.03 -10.12
N PHE A 558 8.18 23.85 -8.81
CA PHE A 558 7.83 24.95 -7.90
C PHE A 558 8.96 25.99 -7.90
N PRO A 559 8.65 27.30 -7.86
CA PRO A 559 9.67 28.34 -7.86
C PRO A 559 10.44 28.42 -6.53
N PHE A 560 9.96 27.75 -5.49
CA PHE A 560 10.53 27.76 -4.15
C PHE A 560 11.11 26.39 -3.74
N TYR A 561 12.13 26.43 -2.90
CA TYR A 561 12.85 25.31 -2.32
C TYR A 561 13.24 25.70 -0.89
N SER A 562 12.47 25.24 0.10
CA SER A 562 12.82 25.42 1.52
C SER A 562 13.21 24.10 2.16
N SER A 563 14.40 24.05 2.75
CA SER A 563 14.85 22.91 3.56
C SER A 563 14.40 23.00 5.03
N SER A 564 13.89 24.14 5.47
CA SER A 564 13.55 24.41 6.87
C SER A 564 12.14 25.00 7.00
N PRO A 565 11.42 24.73 8.10
CA PRO A 565 10.14 25.38 8.35
C PRO A 565 10.33 26.91 8.41
N PRO A 566 9.37 27.72 7.92
CA PRO A 566 9.55 29.16 7.72
C PRO A 566 9.83 29.94 9.02
N SER A 567 9.45 29.37 10.16
CA SER A 567 9.42 30.03 11.46
C SER A 567 10.77 30.49 12.01
N GLU A 568 11.90 30.02 11.49
CA GLU A 568 13.22 30.39 12.04
C GLU A 568 13.85 31.64 11.41
N ASN A 569 13.44 32.07 10.20
CA ASN A 569 14.24 33.02 9.40
C ASN A 569 13.46 34.15 8.73
N VAL A 570 12.18 34.34 9.01
CA VAL A 570 11.36 35.39 8.36
C VAL A 570 10.91 36.42 9.39
N LEU A 571 11.14 37.69 9.10
CA LEU A 571 10.70 38.84 9.86
C LEU A 571 10.01 39.80 8.89
N VAL A 572 8.68 39.69 8.77
CA VAL A 572 7.89 40.55 7.88
C VAL A 572 7.61 41.89 8.58
N ILE A 573 8.20 42.96 8.06
CA ILE A 573 7.86 44.33 8.45
C ILE A 573 6.83 44.87 7.46
N THR A 574 5.58 45.03 7.89
CA THR A 574 4.56 45.81 7.17
C THR A 574 4.67 47.28 7.61
N LYS A 575 5.46 48.07 6.89
CA LYS A 575 5.39 49.53 6.93
C LYS A 575 5.54 50.08 5.52
N GLU A 576 4.83 51.18 5.23
CA GLU A 576 5.27 52.15 4.22
C GLU A 576 6.72 52.51 4.55
N VAL A 577 7.67 51.86 3.90
CA VAL A 577 9.08 52.22 4.02
C VAL A 577 9.28 53.37 3.07
N ASP A 578 9.53 54.56 3.62
CA ASP A 578 10.03 55.69 2.85
C ASP A 578 11.31 55.23 2.14
N PRO A 579 11.31 55.10 0.79
CA PRO A 579 12.37 54.44 0.03
C PRO A 579 13.73 55.13 0.20
N GLU A 580 13.75 56.36 0.75
CA GLU A 580 14.97 57.12 1.02
C GLU A 580 15.54 56.92 2.44
N SER A 581 14.78 56.36 3.40
CA SER A 581 15.12 56.45 4.83
C SER A 581 15.88 55.26 5.42
N ASN A 582 16.11 54.18 4.67
CA ASN A 582 16.82 53.00 5.18
C ASN A 582 17.92 52.61 4.20
N ASN A 583 19.14 52.54 4.72
CA ASN A 583 20.29 52.00 4.02
C ASN A 583 20.33 50.50 4.35
N PRO A 584 19.69 49.61 3.57
CA PRO A 584 19.66 48.19 3.87
C PRO A 584 21.10 47.68 3.87
N LYS A 585 21.52 47.01 4.95
CA LYS A 585 22.77 46.25 4.94
C LYS A 585 22.68 45.26 3.77
N ALA A 586 23.57 45.41 2.79
CA ALA A 586 23.36 45.14 1.36
C ALA A 586 23.07 43.69 0.90
N ASN A 587 22.77 42.72 1.78
CA ASN A 587 22.79 41.29 1.38
C ASN A 587 21.57 40.45 1.81
N VAL A 588 20.51 41.02 2.39
CA VAL A 588 19.52 40.20 3.13
C VAL A 588 18.05 40.58 2.88
N TYR A 589 17.75 41.53 2.00
CA TYR A 589 16.39 42.07 1.91
C TYR A 589 15.81 41.92 0.51
N TRP A 590 14.55 41.48 0.48
CA TRP A 590 13.74 41.37 -0.73
C TRP A 590 12.49 42.23 -0.56
N HIS A 591 12.07 42.81 -1.66
CA HIS A 591 10.86 43.62 -1.73
C HIS A 591 9.88 42.92 -2.67
N ILE A 592 8.72 42.55 -2.15
CA ILE A 592 7.55 42.22 -2.98
C ILE A 592 6.74 43.50 -3.06
N HIS A 593 6.81 44.16 -4.20
CA HIS A 593 5.96 45.32 -4.45
C HIS A 593 4.60 44.84 -4.90
N ASN A 594 3.53 45.19 -4.21
CA ASN A 594 2.18 45.00 -4.73
C ASN A 594 1.64 46.35 -5.20
N ALA A 595 1.65 46.57 -6.51
CA ALA A 595 1.19 47.83 -7.12
C ALA A 595 -0.27 48.17 -6.77
N GLN A 596 -1.09 47.19 -6.37
CA GLN A 596 -2.48 47.40 -5.98
C GLN A 596 -2.64 47.78 -4.51
N MET A 597 -1.72 47.35 -3.63
CA MET A 597 -1.83 47.56 -2.18
C MET A 597 -0.86 48.62 -1.64
N ASP A 598 0.09 49.10 -2.43
CA ASP A 598 1.20 49.98 -2.00
C ASP A 598 1.97 49.40 -0.79
N THR A 599 1.99 48.06 -0.69
CA THR A 599 2.68 47.34 0.37
C THR A 599 3.96 46.74 -0.17
N VAL A 600 5.01 46.85 0.64
CA VAL A 600 6.29 46.22 0.39
C VAL A 600 6.54 45.20 1.49
N TYR A 601 6.59 43.93 1.12
CA TYR A 601 6.93 42.86 2.06
C TYR A 601 8.44 42.71 2.13
N HIS A 602 8.97 42.67 3.35
CA HIS A 602 10.39 42.44 3.63
C HIS A 602 10.61 41.01 4.10
N LEU A 603 11.58 40.33 3.49
CA LEU A 603 12.00 38.98 3.89
C LEU A 603 13.43 39.01 4.39
N THR A 604 13.67 38.34 5.52
CA THR A 604 15.01 38.25 6.15
C THR A 604 15.76 36.97 5.82
N SER A 605 15.11 35.98 5.19
CA SER A 605 15.79 34.76 4.76
C SER A 605 16.61 35.02 3.50
N LYS A 606 17.70 34.29 3.31
CA LYS A 606 18.47 34.42 2.07
C LYS A 606 17.66 33.81 0.93
N ILE A 607 17.68 34.42 -0.25
CA ILE A 607 16.89 33.92 -1.37
C ILE A 607 17.29 32.54 -1.83
N ASN A 608 18.55 32.17 -1.66
CA ASN A 608 19.03 30.84 -1.98
C ASN A 608 18.55 29.77 -0.99
N GLU A 609 17.89 30.17 0.10
CA GLU A 609 17.20 29.31 1.04
C GLU A 609 15.68 29.25 0.76
N ILE A 610 15.16 30.10 -0.14
CA ILE A 610 13.73 30.17 -0.49
C ILE A 610 13.47 29.75 -1.93
N LEU A 611 14.22 30.27 -2.90
CA LEU A 611 14.00 29.98 -4.32
C LEU A 611 14.75 28.72 -4.74
N ASP A 612 14.13 27.99 -5.66
CA ASP A 612 14.78 26.88 -6.32
C ASP A 612 16.02 27.37 -7.12
N PRO A 613 17.15 26.63 -7.09
CA PRO A 613 18.38 27.05 -7.75
C PRO A 613 18.25 27.43 -9.22
N GLN A 614 17.29 26.84 -9.94
CA GLN A 614 17.06 27.17 -11.35
C GLN A 614 16.50 28.57 -11.56
N PHE A 615 15.76 29.12 -10.59
CA PHE A 615 15.22 30.48 -10.65
C PHE A 615 16.18 31.50 -10.04
N LEU A 616 17.09 31.07 -9.15
CA LEU A 616 18.16 31.92 -8.62
C LEU A 616 19.13 32.39 -9.70
N THR A 617 19.47 31.53 -10.66
CA THR A 617 20.39 31.88 -11.74
C THR A 617 19.81 32.99 -12.60
N VAL A 618 18.52 32.91 -12.92
CA VAL A 618 17.78 33.96 -13.63
C VAL A 618 17.78 35.26 -12.84
N LEU A 619 17.40 35.21 -11.57
CA LEU A 619 17.31 36.40 -10.73
C LEU A 619 18.67 37.09 -10.51
N SER A 620 19.76 36.30 -10.47
CA SER A 620 21.13 36.83 -10.36
C SER A 620 21.58 37.62 -11.60
N GLN A 621 20.96 37.36 -12.77
CA GLN A 621 21.28 38.03 -14.03
C GLN A 621 20.45 39.31 -14.22
N GLU A 622 19.21 39.33 -13.75
CA GLU A 622 18.24 40.40 -14.09
C GLU A 622 17.93 41.38 -12.95
N ALA A 623 18.45 41.14 -11.74
CA ALA A 623 18.26 41.95 -10.52
C ALA A 623 16.81 42.04 -9.99
N SER A 624 15.80 41.73 -10.81
CA SER A 624 14.38 41.64 -10.46
C SER A 624 13.68 40.50 -11.22
N LEU A 625 12.66 39.89 -10.62
CA LEU A 625 11.83 38.83 -11.19
C LEU A 625 10.36 39.26 -11.12
N LEU A 626 9.67 39.30 -12.27
CA LEU A 626 8.23 39.58 -12.29
C LEU A 626 7.48 38.35 -11.80
N ILE A 627 6.59 38.56 -10.82
CA ILE A 627 5.78 37.50 -10.22
C ILE A 627 4.38 37.50 -10.84
N ASP A 628 3.74 38.67 -10.95
CA ASP A 628 2.39 38.83 -11.54
C ASP A 628 2.20 40.29 -12.01
N GLN A 629 1.05 40.63 -12.62
CA GLN A 629 0.71 41.98 -13.04
C GLN A 629 0.80 42.98 -11.87
N GLY A 630 1.91 43.71 -11.81
CA GLY A 630 2.18 44.69 -10.76
C GLY A 630 2.81 44.10 -9.49
N GLN A 631 3.29 42.85 -9.53
CA GLN A 631 4.10 42.24 -8.48
C GLN A 631 5.46 41.81 -9.00
N TRP A 632 6.54 42.27 -8.37
CA TRP A 632 7.90 41.85 -8.69
C TRP A 632 8.72 41.63 -7.43
N LEU A 633 9.65 40.69 -7.51
CA LEU A 633 10.68 40.42 -6.52
C LEU A 633 11.95 41.16 -6.95
N SER A 634 12.55 41.98 -6.09
CA SER A 634 13.81 42.66 -6.41
C SER A 634 14.83 42.55 -5.28
N THR A 635 16.10 42.47 -5.69
CA THR A 635 17.28 42.60 -4.81
C THR A 635 17.53 44.04 -4.35
N SER A 636 16.97 45.04 -5.05
CA SER A 636 17.18 46.46 -4.76
C SER A 636 15.94 47.31 -4.99
N LEU A 637 15.76 48.34 -4.16
CA LEU A 637 14.64 49.31 -4.22
C LEU A 637 14.72 50.27 -5.43
N SER A 638 15.89 50.43 -6.05
CA SER A 638 16.19 51.59 -6.91
C SER A 638 15.93 51.39 -8.40
N ASN A 639 15.50 50.21 -8.85
CA ASN A 639 15.37 49.91 -10.27
C ASN A 639 13.91 49.65 -10.65
N ASN A 640 13.33 50.56 -11.45
CA ASN A 640 12.19 50.20 -12.29
C ASN A 640 12.61 48.99 -13.16
N PRO A 641 11.80 47.93 -13.25
CA PRO A 641 12.16 46.75 -14.01
C PRO A 641 12.37 47.15 -15.47
N LEU A 642 13.62 47.06 -15.94
CA LEU A 642 13.98 47.17 -17.35
C LEU A 642 13.48 45.90 -18.02
N ASN A 643 12.27 45.94 -18.59
CA ASN A 643 11.62 44.84 -19.31
C ASN A 643 11.79 43.48 -18.63
N PRO A 644 10.94 43.14 -17.62
CA PRO A 644 11.02 41.84 -17.00
C PRO A 644 10.95 40.76 -18.09
N THR A 645 11.95 39.88 -18.17
CA THR A 645 11.80 38.73 -19.05
C THR A 645 10.81 37.78 -18.37
N ASP A 646 9.86 37.26 -19.15
CA ASP A 646 8.87 36.29 -18.69
C ASP A 646 9.60 35.00 -18.28
N THR A 647 10.02 34.94 -17.02
CA THR A 647 10.86 33.86 -16.51
C THR A 647 10.12 32.94 -15.57
N LEU A 648 9.03 33.41 -14.95
CA LEU A 648 8.06 32.55 -14.30
C LEU A 648 6.85 32.43 -15.22
N THR A 649 6.28 31.22 -15.31
CA THR A 649 4.92 31.09 -15.85
C THR A 649 3.94 31.82 -14.91
N SER A 650 2.80 32.27 -15.44
CA SER A 650 1.77 32.91 -14.60
C SER A 650 1.35 32.04 -13.41
N GLY A 651 1.33 30.72 -13.58
CA GLY A 651 1.07 29.76 -12.50
C GLY A 651 2.16 29.74 -11.43
N GLN A 652 3.44 29.75 -11.82
CA GLN A 652 4.56 29.84 -10.87
C GLN A 652 4.57 31.17 -10.13
N GLY A 653 4.20 32.25 -10.81
CA GLY A 653 3.97 33.56 -10.21
C GLY A 653 3.00 33.49 -9.04
N GLU A 654 1.77 33.03 -9.32
CA GLU A 654 0.73 32.82 -8.31
C GLU A 654 1.20 31.91 -7.16
N GLU A 655 1.86 30.79 -7.47
CA GLU A 655 2.40 29.85 -6.48
C GLU A 655 3.43 30.48 -5.55
N LEU A 656 4.32 31.31 -6.09
CA LEU A 656 5.29 32.03 -5.29
C LEU A 656 4.59 33.04 -4.37
N VAL A 657 3.60 33.77 -4.85
CA VAL A 657 2.81 34.69 -4.00
C VAL A 657 2.12 33.91 -2.89
N ASP A 658 1.44 32.81 -3.20
CA ASP A 658 0.72 31.98 -2.23
C ASP A 658 1.68 31.40 -1.18
N TYR A 659 2.87 30.95 -1.59
CA TYR A 659 3.95 30.55 -0.68
C TYR A 659 4.31 31.69 0.26
N MET A 660 4.57 32.89 -0.28
CA MET A 660 4.99 34.04 0.51
C MET A 660 3.94 34.48 1.52
N VAL A 661 2.66 34.46 1.11
CA VAL A 661 1.52 34.76 1.97
C VAL A 661 1.40 33.71 3.07
N SER A 662 1.60 32.43 2.77
CA SER A 662 1.53 31.33 3.74
C SER A 662 2.62 31.45 4.79
N VAL A 663 3.86 31.70 4.37
CA VAL A 663 5.00 31.99 5.24
C VAL A 663 4.69 33.15 6.19
N HIS A 664 4.11 34.24 5.67
CA HIS A 664 3.73 35.39 6.49
C HIS A 664 2.65 35.05 7.54
N HIS A 665 1.62 34.28 7.17
CA HIS A 665 0.57 33.86 8.10
C HIS A 665 1.12 32.94 9.20
N GLU A 666 2.01 32.00 8.85
CA GLU A 666 2.67 31.14 9.84
C GLU A 666 3.55 31.95 10.79
N GLU A 667 4.22 32.98 10.29
CA GLU A 667 5.02 33.88 11.12
C GLU A 667 4.14 34.69 12.08
N ILE A 668 3.01 35.25 11.62
CA ILE A 668 2.04 35.93 12.51
C ILE A 668 1.53 34.96 13.57
N ALA A 669 1.11 33.76 13.15
CA ALA A 669 0.62 32.74 14.07
C ALA A 669 1.69 32.34 15.09
N PHE A 670 2.96 32.23 14.67
CA PHE A 670 4.08 31.98 15.56
C PHE A 670 4.36 33.18 16.46
N ALA A 671 4.32 34.41 15.96
CA ALA A 671 4.50 35.63 16.75
C ALA A 671 3.45 35.75 17.85
N ASP A 672 2.20 35.35 17.58
CA ASP A 672 1.08 35.33 18.51
C ASP A 672 1.16 34.20 19.54
N ARG A 673 1.98 33.15 19.31
CA ARG A 673 2.21 32.09 20.32
C ARG A 673 2.83 32.66 21.58
N ASN A 674 2.39 32.13 22.72
CA ASN A 674 2.94 32.52 24.00
C ASN A 674 4.40 32.02 24.14
N ILE A 675 5.16 32.61 25.09
CA ILE A 675 6.59 32.28 25.26
C ILE A 675 6.84 30.80 25.63
N PHE A 676 5.86 30.14 26.26
CA PHE A 676 5.96 28.73 26.65
C PHE A 676 5.73 27.79 25.45
N GLU A 677 4.79 28.13 24.56
CA GLU A 677 4.58 27.43 23.28
C GLU A 677 5.84 27.52 22.42
N LYS A 678 6.40 28.73 22.26
CA LYS A 678 7.67 28.95 21.54
C LYS A 678 8.83 28.15 22.15
N ALA A 679 8.93 28.12 23.48
CA ALA A 679 9.96 27.34 24.17
C ALA A 679 9.77 25.82 24.01
N SER A 680 8.52 25.36 24.00
CA SER A 680 8.17 23.94 23.78
C SER A 680 8.54 23.51 22.36
N ASP A 681 8.18 24.31 21.34
CA ASP A 681 8.50 24.04 19.94
C ASP A 681 10.02 24.01 19.72
N TRP A 682 10.75 24.97 20.31
CA TRP A 682 12.21 25.01 20.27
C TRP A 682 12.88 23.80 20.95
N LEU A 683 12.32 23.33 22.07
CA LEU A 683 12.80 22.11 22.73
C LEU A 683 12.51 20.87 21.88
N ALA A 684 11.34 20.80 21.24
CA ALA A 684 10.95 19.69 20.38
C ALA A 684 11.77 19.63 19.07
N SER A 685 12.12 20.77 18.48
CA SER A 685 13.02 20.80 17.31
C SER A 685 14.43 20.34 17.69
N ARG A 686 14.93 20.77 18.85
CA ARG A 686 16.24 20.36 19.38
C ARG A 686 16.31 18.90 19.79
N SER A 687 15.20 18.29 20.22
CA SER A 687 15.17 16.87 20.58
C SER A 687 15.12 15.94 19.36
N LYS A 688 14.55 16.39 18.23
CA LYS A 688 14.55 15.64 16.97
C LYS A 688 15.93 15.54 16.33
N ASP A 689 16.76 16.58 16.45
CA ASP A 689 18.11 16.61 15.86
C ASP A 689 19.19 15.89 16.68
N LYS A 690 18.89 15.48 17.92
CA LYS A 690 19.82 14.76 18.79
C LYS A 690 19.12 13.56 19.37
N GLY A 691 19.46 12.36 18.88
CA GLY A 691 18.96 11.08 19.38
C GLY A 691 18.72 11.10 20.89
N SER A 692 17.46 10.86 21.27
CA SER A 692 16.93 10.60 22.63
C SER A 692 17.66 11.25 23.81
N GLN A 693 17.91 12.57 23.82
CA GLN A 693 18.28 13.25 25.07
C GLN A 693 17.03 13.56 25.91
N GLN A 694 16.91 12.96 27.10
CA GLN A 694 15.82 13.26 28.02
C GLN A 694 15.99 14.64 28.66
N VAL A 695 14.95 15.46 28.55
CA VAL A 695 14.83 16.74 29.26
C VAL A 695 14.39 16.45 30.70
N VAL A 696 15.22 16.78 31.69
CA VAL A 696 14.90 16.58 33.11
C VAL A 696 14.71 17.94 33.78
N LEU A 697 13.53 18.14 34.39
CA LEU A 697 13.22 19.28 35.25
C LEU A 697 13.76 19.02 36.67
N GLY A 698 14.88 19.68 37.00
CA GLY A 698 15.48 19.63 38.33
C GLY A 698 15.16 20.88 39.16
N PRO A 699 15.51 20.89 40.46
CA PRO A 699 15.29 22.03 41.37
C PRO A 699 16.08 23.30 40.98
N LYS A 700 16.93 23.24 39.94
CA LYS A 700 17.68 24.38 39.38
C LYS A 700 17.20 24.80 37.98
N GLY A 701 16.09 24.23 37.48
CA GLY A 701 15.56 24.49 36.14
C GLY A 701 15.66 23.29 35.20
N VAL A 702 15.44 23.56 33.91
CA VAL A 702 15.45 22.56 32.83
C VAL A 702 16.91 22.20 32.50
N SER A 703 17.24 20.90 32.52
CA SER A 703 18.57 20.40 32.15
C SER A 703 18.47 19.25 31.15
N LEU A 704 19.36 19.23 30.16
CA LEU A 704 19.49 18.15 29.19
C LEU A 704 20.43 17.08 29.76
N LYS A 705 19.95 15.85 29.89
CA LYS A 705 20.77 14.72 30.32
C LYS A 705 21.06 13.86 29.10
N ALA A 706 22.33 13.81 28.68
CA ALA A 706 22.76 12.87 27.66
C ALA A 706 22.69 11.45 28.24
N GLU A 707 22.12 10.50 27.49
CA GLU A 707 22.30 9.08 27.78
C GLU A 707 23.81 8.78 27.67
N GLY A 708 24.43 8.54 28.83
CA GLY A 708 25.82 8.13 28.88
C GLY A 708 25.92 6.65 28.53
N ASN A 709 26.84 6.33 27.61
CA ASN A 709 27.43 4.99 27.48
C ASN A 709 27.99 4.49 28.81
#